data_AF-A0A5Q4GQ42-F1
#
_entry.id   AF-A0A5Q4GQ42-F1
#
_cell.length_a   1.000
_cell.length_b   1.000
_cell.length_c   1.000
_cell.angle_alpha   90.00
_cell.angle_beta   90.00
_cell.angle_gamma   90.00
#
_symmetry.space_group_name_H-M   'P 1'
#
loop_
_entity.id
_entity.type
_entity.pdbx_description
1 polymer ?
#
loop_
_entity_poly.entity_id
_entity_poly.type
_entity_poly.pdbx_seq_one_letter_code
_entity_poly.pdbx_strand_id
1 'polypeptide(L)'
;MPRIQPYRRRSSSSFWLGLLLVLLMAGGTVVGLLMLLGVSLNPFADPRDDPFMVRMPINSRPIPAYTRVEREHLLDPATGGLAYQRIPPEAVLGMSITGIADDGSHVESTVRAIRNASDEVVFVTDEGHEVRQDQTLELGGVMMNVSDIVGRVVRQDARPGLGFHQGIFFPLGTPSGIAGATPPGMRAVTLDATKLTGVHALNAGDRIDLMASVPASELGSFQSQYESRLPAAALVASPSGDRRSDSATEPVLLAQNAIVLKPVYIRQETTSSASLMQGRRMQNVPKYEVALAVSPEDVIPLQSALDKSLAITCVAHSMQPSRNEVPVAAGHPTEDTVPVTVRPIFAYEVVTREAFINPGTRRIRMQPVSRQDIDRLEIITSLDEALGAVTRHDIPAGHYLRRSDLLSGTLPERPASAQSDRSAAAFDGVDEPFQFVAEHRAVEASQAQADDAYPSPTAVGDRPAITRFIPPGRRALAVPWNLLYGAEHLQIEDRLDLLASYPLERQRGRRTVETRADASTLSSEHDETTSRETDRTRDESLAGRAEPWFVASDAIVVGPVGFPAPAAALRAIGSGRPGEGRGATALSGPAILLAVDDRDVETMITALNTPDVLFSVAFRSQGLEDAPDGYRRIAVAPVELPAWQLFSDLNWKGLRRDIPTRLVRTDDPAFDDALGADRIGQYFGRVLNRTKRRFDFFTADDFLPEGAQPGVAAGIAPGAMAVNVMGNQIARLGWFQENDRVALMLAGDFESPANAVLHNTMAVGHSAQVVVQDARIIRAASDTSEMVTLEVMAEDVAALEAALSWQNAGSRSLVAVARPRGDQNSVSNHPNASQSVDLRDHTPYRDARKFETLIGRQRQVHIFEPPMRTQP
;
A
#
# COMPACT_ATOMS: atom_id res chain seq x y z
N MET A 1 -23.15 -102.09 21.08
CA MET A 1 -23.70 -102.03 19.71
C MET A 1 -22.82 -101.10 18.87
N PRO A 2 -22.28 -101.56 17.72
CA PRO A 2 -21.21 -100.86 17.02
C PRO A 2 -21.75 -99.76 16.09
N ARG A 3 -21.07 -98.60 16.06
CA ARG A 3 -21.36 -97.46 15.19
C ARG A 3 -20.94 -97.78 13.75
N ILE A 4 -21.91 -97.75 12.85
CA ILE A 4 -21.74 -97.87 11.40
C ILE A 4 -21.04 -96.59 10.89
N GLN A 5 -19.90 -96.76 10.20
CA GLN A 5 -19.22 -95.68 9.46
C GLN A 5 -19.85 -95.54 8.06
N PRO A 6 -20.13 -94.31 7.57
CA PRO A 6 -20.57 -94.10 6.20
C PRO A 6 -19.41 -94.07 5.19
N TYR A 7 -19.71 -94.68 4.05
CA TYR A 7 -18.87 -94.95 2.89
C TYR A 7 -18.42 -93.65 2.18
N ARG A 8 -17.09 -93.46 2.01
CA ARG A 8 -16.52 -92.31 1.29
C ARG A 8 -16.54 -92.60 -0.23
N ARG A 9 -17.50 -92.00 -0.96
CA ARG A 9 -17.49 -91.97 -2.44
C ARG A 9 -16.29 -91.15 -2.93
N ARG A 10 -15.35 -91.78 -3.61
CA ARG A 10 -14.34 -91.11 -4.45
C ARG A 10 -15.05 -90.45 -5.63
N SER A 11 -15.33 -89.14 -5.54
CA SER A 11 -15.73 -88.36 -6.71
C SER A 11 -14.49 -88.08 -7.57
N SER A 12 -14.57 -88.42 -8.85
CA SER A 12 -13.55 -88.22 -9.89
C SER A 12 -13.36 -86.74 -10.24
N SER A 13 -12.78 -85.96 -9.32
CA SER A 13 -12.41 -84.55 -9.56
C SER A 13 -11.26 -84.40 -10.56
N SER A 14 -10.50 -85.45 -10.83
CA SER A 14 -9.37 -85.44 -11.76
C SER A 14 -9.75 -85.33 -13.24
N PHE A 15 -10.95 -85.79 -13.63
CA PHE A 15 -11.38 -85.71 -15.03
C PHE A 15 -11.81 -84.29 -15.42
N TRP A 16 -12.53 -83.59 -14.54
CA TRP A 16 -12.94 -82.20 -14.77
C TRP A 16 -11.75 -81.23 -14.71
N LEU A 17 -10.75 -81.50 -13.87
CA LEU A 17 -9.55 -80.67 -13.83
C LEU A 17 -8.71 -80.79 -15.12
N GLY A 18 -8.63 -82.00 -15.67
CA GLY A 18 -7.93 -82.24 -16.95
C GLY A 18 -8.63 -81.55 -18.13
N LEU A 19 -9.96 -81.61 -18.19
CA LEU A 19 -10.74 -80.95 -19.25
C LEU A 19 -10.61 -79.42 -19.19
N LEU A 20 -10.63 -78.84 -17.98
CA LEU A 20 -10.46 -77.40 -17.77
C LEU A 20 -9.07 -76.92 -18.23
N LEU A 21 -8.03 -77.71 -17.98
CA LEU A 21 -6.65 -77.35 -18.32
C LEU A 21 -6.40 -77.42 -19.84
N VAL A 22 -7.04 -78.36 -20.54
CA VAL A 22 -7.00 -78.43 -22.01
C VAL A 22 -7.77 -77.26 -22.64
N LEU A 23 -8.92 -76.87 -22.08
CA LEU A 23 -9.68 -75.70 -22.53
C LEU A 23 -8.92 -74.38 -22.31
N LEU A 24 -8.19 -74.24 -21.19
CA LEU A 24 -7.35 -73.07 -20.93
C LEU A 24 -6.16 -72.97 -21.89
N MET A 25 -5.52 -74.09 -22.23
CA MET A 25 -4.42 -74.13 -23.21
C MET A 25 -4.91 -73.82 -24.63
N ALA A 26 -6.10 -74.30 -25.01
CA ALA A 26 -6.71 -73.99 -26.30
C ALA A 26 -7.19 -72.52 -26.39
N GLY A 27 -7.73 -71.96 -25.30
CA GLY A 27 -8.12 -70.55 -25.24
C GLY A 27 -6.91 -69.60 -25.26
N GLY A 28 -5.85 -69.94 -24.53
CA GLY A 28 -4.64 -69.11 -24.45
C GLY A 28 -3.87 -69.01 -25.77
N THR A 29 -3.90 -70.07 -26.59
CA THR A 29 -3.21 -70.08 -27.90
C THR A 29 -3.91 -69.20 -28.94
N VAL A 30 -5.26 -69.15 -28.93
CA VAL A 30 -6.02 -68.26 -29.83
C VAL A 30 -5.84 -66.80 -29.43
N VAL A 31 -5.86 -66.49 -28.12
CA VAL A 31 -5.64 -65.13 -27.60
C VAL A 31 -4.20 -64.66 -27.89
N GLY A 32 -3.20 -65.53 -27.70
CA GLY A 32 -1.80 -65.23 -28.01
C GLY A 32 -1.54 -64.96 -29.49
N LEU A 33 -2.19 -65.73 -30.39
CA LEU A 33 -2.04 -65.55 -31.84
C LEU A 33 -2.67 -64.22 -32.32
N LEU A 34 -3.81 -63.83 -31.74
CA LEU A 34 -4.46 -62.55 -32.04
C LEU A 34 -3.67 -61.33 -31.53
N MET A 35 -3.02 -61.44 -30.37
CA MET A 35 -2.07 -60.42 -29.90
C MET A 35 -0.85 -60.31 -30.81
N LEU A 36 -0.32 -61.43 -31.32
CA LEU A 36 0.82 -61.44 -32.25
C LEU A 36 0.49 -60.84 -33.62
N LEU A 37 -0.78 -60.87 -34.03
CA LEU A 37 -1.30 -60.25 -35.25
C LEU A 37 -1.74 -58.78 -35.06
N GLY A 38 -1.51 -58.19 -33.87
CA GLY A 38 -1.83 -56.80 -33.59
C GLY A 38 -3.33 -56.51 -33.39
N VAL A 39 -4.15 -57.54 -33.19
CA VAL A 39 -5.59 -57.37 -32.93
C VAL A 39 -5.80 -57.11 -31.44
N SER A 40 -6.26 -55.91 -31.10
CA SER A 40 -6.58 -55.55 -29.71
C SER A 40 -7.82 -56.32 -29.24
N LEU A 41 -7.62 -57.36 -28.43
CA LEU A 41 -8.68 -58.19 -27.86
C LEU A 41 -9.40 -57.56 -26.65
N ASN A 42 -9.59 -56.24 -26.63
CA ASN A 42 -10.40 -55.59 -25.61
C ASN A 42 -11.84 -55.43 -26.15
N PRO A 43 -12.78 -56.36 -25.83
CA PRO A 43 -14.17 -56.29 -26.31
C PRO A 43 -14.96 -55.09 -25.75
N PHE A 44 -14.33 -54.26 -24.93
CA PHE A 44 -14.87 -53.00 -24.39
C PHE A 44 -14.17 -51.75 -24.95
N ALA A 45 -13.15 -51.90 -25.81
CA ALA A 45 -12.50 -50.79 -26.48
C ALA A 45 -12.92 -50.72 -27.95
N ASP A 46 -14.18 -50.35 -28.17
CA ASP A 46 -14.53 -49.53 -29.33
C ASP A 46 -15.85 -48.78 -29.05
N PRO A 47 -15.83 -47.73 -28.20
CA PRO A 47 -16.83 -46.70 -28.36
C PRO A 47 -16.50 -46.08 -29.72
N ARG A 48 -17.30 -46.37 -30.76
CA ARG A 48 -17.25 -45.63 -32.02
C ARG A 48 -17.12 -44.15 -31.64
N ASP A 49 -15.94 -43.58 -31.90
CA ASP A 49 -15.68 -42.19 -31.59
C ASP A 49 -16.75 -41.41 -32.34
N ASP A 50 -17.70 -40.82 -31.60
CA ASP A 50 -18.68 -39.94 -32.21
C ASP A 50 -17.87 -38.81 -32.83
N PRO A 51 -17.78 -38.73 -34.18
CA PRO A 51 -16.91 -37.77 -34.84
C PRO A 51 -17.37 -36.34 -34.56
N PHE A 52 -18.61 -36.17 -34.07
CA PHE A 52 -19.22 -34.90 -33.76
C PHE A 52 -19.00 -34.46 -32.30
N MET A 53 -17.76 -34.60 -31.80
CA MET A 53 -17.36 -34.12 -30.48
C MET A 53 -16.28 -33.06 -30.60
N VAL A 54 -16.44 -31.95 -29.89
CA VAL A 54 -15.40 -30.91 -29.81
C VAL A 54 -14.25 -31.45 -28.98
N ARG A 55 -13.02 -31.37 -29.51
CA ARG A 55 -11.81 -31.89 -28.87
C ARG A 55 -10.96 -30.73 -28.37
N MET A 56 -10.96 -30.48 -27.07
CA MET A 56 -10.11 -29.47 -26.44
C MET A 56 -8.83 -30.12 -25.89
N PRO A 57 -7.63 -29.64 -26.24
CA PRO A 57 -6.39 -30.23 -25.75
C PRO A 57 -6.24 -30.01 -24.23
N ILE A 58 -5.89 -31.08 -23.53
CA ILE A 58 -5.68 -31.07 -22.07
C ILE A 58 -4.35 -31.71 -21.72
N ASN A 59 -3.81 -31.40 -20.54
CA ASN A 59 -2.66 -32.12 -20.01
C ASN A 59 -3.08 -33.48 -19.43
N SER A 60 -2.36 -34.55 -19.77
CA SER A 60 -2.57 -35.88 -19.19
C SER A 60 -1.85 -36.05 -17.85
N ARG A 61 -0.81 -35.25 -17.61
CA ARG A 61 0.07 -35.29 -16.43
C ARG A 61 0.10 -33.94 -15.72
N PRO A 62 0.34 -33.91 -14.40
CA PRO A 62 0.50 -32.65 -13.69
C PRO A 62 1.76 -31.94 -14.22
N ILE A 63 1.63 -30.65 -14.54
CA ILE A 63 2.75 -29.82 -15.00
C ILE A 63 3.07 -28.83 -13.87
N PRO A 64 4.24 -28.95 -13.20
CA PRO A 64 4.62 -28.00 -12.17
C PRO A 64 4.80 -26.60 -12.75
N ALA A 65 4.54 -25.56 -11.95
CA ALA A 65 4.80 -24.18 -12.29
C ALA A 65 6.25 -23.98 -12.78
N TYR A 66 6.42 -23.05 -13.71
CA TYR A 66 7.69 -22.68 -14.34
C TYR A 66 8.34 -23.78 -15.18
N THR A 67 7.58 -24.83 -15.50
CA THR A 67 8.01 -25.93 -16.36
C THR A 67 7.61 -25.63 -17.80
N ARG A 68 8.49 -25.99 -18.74
CA ARG A 68 8.16 -25.95 -20.18
C ARG A 68 7.19 -27.07 -20.50
N VAL A 69 6.11 -26.76 -21.20
CA VAL A 69 5.16 -27.78 -21.67
C VAL A 69 5.79 -28.55 -22.82
N GLU A 70 6.21 -29.77 -22.53
CA GLU A 70 6.63 -30.76 -23.52
C GLU A 70 5.44 -31.56 -24.08
N ARG A 71 5.66 -32.17 -25.26
CA ARG A 71 4.65 -33.00 -25.92
C ARG A 71 4.16 -34.15 -25.03
N GLU A 72 5.06 -34.73 -24.23
CA GLU A 72 4.75 -35.82 -23.30
C GLU A 72 3.72 -35.44 -22.22
N HIS A 73 3.58 -34.17 -21.87
CA HIS A 73 2.55 -33.72 -20.93
C HIS A 73 1.14 -33.73 -21.53
N LEU A 74 1.05 -33.72 -22.87
CA LEU A 74 -0.20 -33.78 -23.62
C LEU A 74 -0.50 -35.19 -24.12
N LEU A 75 0.44 -36.13 -24.04
CA LEU A 75 0.21 -37.49 -24.50
C LEU A 75 -0.51 -38.32 -23.43
N ASP A 76 -1.64 -38.92 -23.80
CA ASP A 76 -2.32 -39.88 -22.96
C ASP A 76 -1.51 -41.20 -22.93
N PRO A 77 -1.05 -41.67 -21.75
CA PRO A 77 -0.25 -42.89 -21.66
C PRO A 77 -0.99 -44.15 -22.10
N ALA A 78 -2.33 -44.15 -22.11
CA ALA A 78 -3.13 -45.31 -22.50
C ALA A 78 -3.24 -45.46 -24.03
N THR A 79 -3.44 -44.34 -24.73
CA THR A 79 -3.67 -44.32 -26.19
C THR A 79 -2.41 -43.99 -26.99
N GLY A 80 -1.40 -43.37 -26.37
CA GLY A 80 -0.21 -42.84 -27.04
C GLY A 80 -0.49 -41.63 -27.94
N GLY A 81 -1.75 -41.20 -28.03
CA GLY A 81 -2.20 -40.00 -28.75
C GLY A 81 -2.24 -38.77 -27.85
N LEU A 82 -2.60 -37.62 -28.45
CA LEU A 82 -2.84 -36.39 -27.69
C LEU A 82 -4.12 -36.54 -26.84
N ALA A 83 -4.04 -36.10 -25.60
CA ALA A 83 -5.14 -36.10 -24.65
C ALA A 83 -6.08 -34.93 -24.96
N TYR A 84 -7.36 -35.25 -25.15
CA TYR A 84 -8.40 -34.27 -25.40
C TYR A 84 -9.54 -34.45 -24.40
N GLN A 85 -10.07 -33.34 -23.89
CA GLN A 85 -11.38 -33.31 -23.28
C GLN A 85 -12.42 -33.25 -24.40
N ARG A 86 -13.30 -34.24 -24.41
CA ARG A 86 -14.39 -34.34 -25.37
C ARG A 86 -15.61 -33.62 -24.79
N ILE A 87 -16.09 -32.62 -25.51
CA ILE A 87 -17.23 -31.81 -25.09
C ILE A 87 -18.36 -31.99 -26.11
N PRO A 88 -19.60 -32.26 -25.67
CA PRO A 88 -20.74 -32.31 -26.57
C PRO A 88 -20.94 -30.95 -27.24
N PRO A 89 -21.23 -30.88 -28.54
CA PRO A 89 -21.37 -29.63 -29.29
C PRO A 89 -22.33 -28.63 -28.63
N GLU A 90 -23.45 -29.09 -28.09
CA GLU A 90 -24.45 -28.25 -27.43
C GLU A 90 -23.89 -27.45 -26.25
N ALA A 91 -22.87 -27.98 -25.55
CA ALA A 91 -22.25 -27.30 -24.42
C ALA A 91 -21.32 -26.14 -24.82
N VAL A 92 -20.99 -26.03 -26.11
CA VAL A 92 -20.10 -24.98 -26.65
C VAL A 92 -20.89 -23.75 -27.13
N LEU A 93 -22.21 -23.85 -27.26
CA LEU A 93 -23.06 -22.72 -27.64
C LEU A 93 -22.94 -21.59 -26.62
N GLY A 94 -22.68 -20.37 -27.11
CA GLY A 94 -22.45 -19.17 -26.31
C GLY A 94 -21.02 -18.99 -25.80
N MET A 95 -20.11 -19.94 -26.05
CA MET A 95 -18.68 -19.73 -25.74
C MET A 95 -18.07 -18.71 -26.71
N SER A 96 -17.07 -17.95 -26.23
CA SER A 96 -16.25 -17.11 -27.10
C SER A 96 -15.39 -17.97 -28.03
N ILE A 97 -15.16 -17.52 -29.25
CA ILE A 97 -14.33 -18.19 -30.23
C ILE A 97 -13.42 -17.17 -30.93
N THR A 98 -12.16 -17.53 -31.05
CA THR A 98 -11.16 -16.81 -31.85
C THR A 98 -10.58 -17.77 -32.87
N GLY A 99 -10.64 -17.42 -34.15
CA GLY A 99 -10.16 -18.31 -35.21
C GLY A 99 -10.03 -17.62 -36.56
N ILE A 100 -9.73 -18.42 -37.58
CA ILE A 100 -9.67 -17.97 -38.97
C ILE A 100 -10.87 -18.58 -39.69
N ALA A 101 -11.71 -17.73 -40.30
CA ALA A 101 -12.84 -18.21 -41.10
C ALA A 101 -12.38 -18.75 -42.46
N ASP A 102 -13.26 -19.45 -43.18
CA ASP A 102 -12.97 -20.00 -44.51
C ASP A 102 -12.53 -18.94 -45.55
N ASP A 103 -12.86 -17.67 -45.35
CA ASP A 103 -12.44 -16.54 -46.18
C ASP A 103 -11.05 -15.97 -45.81
N GLY A 104 -10.41 -16.53 -44.78
CA GLY A 104 -9.11 -16.11 -44.26
C GLY A 104 -9.17 -14.92 -43.29
N SER A 105 -10.36 -14.42 -42.95
CA SER A 105 -10.51 -13.35 -41.96
C SER A 105 -10.31 -13.85 -40.53
N HIS A 106 -9.74 -13.01 -39.68
CA HIS A 106 -9.68 -13.25 -38.24
C HIS A 106 -11.03 -12.92 -37.63
N VAL A 107 -11.62 -13.89 -36.92
CA VAL A 107 -12.93 -13.76 -36.28
C VAL A 107 -12.77 -13.88 -34.77
N GLU A 108 -13.31 -12.92 -34.03
CA GLU A 108 -13.44 -12.93 -32.57
C GLU A 108 -14.92 -12.69 -32.24
N SER A 109 -15.64 -13.75 -31.86
CA SER A 109 -17.10 -13.70 -31.71
C SER A 109 -17.58 -14.78 -30.72
N THR A 110 -18.88 -15.05 -30.68
CA THR A 110 -19.52 -16.08 -29.86
C THR A 110 -20.12 -17.19 -30.74
N VAL A 111 -20.06 -18.44 -30.27
CA VAL A 111 -20.57 -19.60 -31.01
C VAL A 111 -22.09 -19.63 -30.94
N ARG A 112 -22.76 -19.43 -32.08
CA ARG A 112 -24.23 -19.41 -32.18
C ARG A 112 -24.81 -20.77 -32.53
N ALA A 113 -24.14 -21.50 -33.42
CA ALA A 113 -24.55 -22.81 -33.87
C ALA A 113 -23.33 -23.64 -34.23
N ILE A 114 -23.51 -24.96 -34.30
CA ILE A 114 -22.46 -25.90 -34.69
C ILE A 114 -23.03 -26.79 -35.80
N ARG A 115 -22.24 -26.98 -36.85
CA ARG A 115 -22.59 -27.80 -38.01
C ARG A 115 -21.56 -28.90 -38.19
N ASN A 116 -22.03 -30.06 -38.64
CA ASN A 116 -21.14 -31.11 -39.13
C ASN A 116 -20.96 -30.90 -40.63
N ALA A 117 -19.75 -30.55 -41.06
CA ALA A 117 -19.42 -30.46 -42.47
C ALA A 117 -18.29 -31.46 -42.77
N SER A 118 -18.60 -32.50 -43.53
CA SER A 118 -17.61 -33.51 -43.95
C SER A 118 -16.90 -34.22 -42.79
N ASP A 119 -17.63 -34.55 -41.72
CA ASP A 119 -17.10 -35.21 -40.51
C ASP A 119 -16.20 -34.32 -39.64
N GLU A 120 -16.21 -33.01 -39.90
CA GLU A 120 -15.52 -31.99 -39.10
C GLU A 120 -16.54 -31.07 -38.39
N VAL A 121 -16.17 -30.64 -37.19
CA VAL A 121 -16.96 -29.68 -36.42
C VAL A 121 -16.69 -28.28 -36.94
N VAL A 122 -17.74 -27.61 -37.42
CA VAL A 122 -17.71 -26.22 -37.88
C VAL A 122 -18.54 -25.35 -36.95
N PHE A 123 -17.90 -24.33 -36.37
CA PHE A 123 -18.53 -23.35 -35.52
C PHE A 123 -19.10 -22.21 -36.38
N VAL A 124 -20.39 -21.92 -36.20
CA VAL A 124 -21.05 -20.77 -36.82
C VAL A 124 -21.15 -19.67 -35.77
N THR A 125 -20.50 -18.53 -36.02
CA THR A 125 -20.50 -17.40 -35.09
C THR A 125 -21.80 -16.60 -35.14
N ASP A 126 -22.01 -15.69 -34.19
CA ASP A 126 -23.18 -14.79 -34.20
C ASP A 126 -23.25 -13.90 -35.44
N GLU A 127 -22.09 -13.56 -36.00
CA GLU A 127 -21.92 -12.80 -37.23
C GLU A 127 -22.12 -13.65 -38.50
N GLY A 128 -22.31 -14.96 -38.34
CA GLY A 128 -22.55 -15.90 -39.44
C GLY A 128 -21.29 -16.43 -40.12
N HIS A 129 -20.10 -16.15 -39.58
CA HIS A 129 -18.85 -16.74 -40.08
C HIS A 129 -18.77 -18.22 -39.69
N GLU A 130 -18.25 -19.04 -40.60
CA GLU A 130 -17.98 -20.46 -40.37
C GLU A 130 -16.48 -20.64 -40.08
N VAL A 131 -16.16 -21.20 -38.91
CA VAL A 131 -14.79 -21.45 -38.43
C VAL A 131 -14.65 -22.94 -38.15
N ARG A 132 -13.73 -23.61 -38.84
CA ARG A 132 -13.44 -25.04 -38.61
C ARG A 132 -12.66 -25.25 -37.32
N GLN A 133 -12.80 -26.41 -36.70
CA GLN A 133 -12.09 -26.72 -35.45
C GLN A 133 -10.57 -26.69 -35.60
N ASP A 134 -10.01 -27.09 -36.74
CA ASP A 134 -8.58 -27.03 -37.02
C ASP A 134 -8.05 -25.58 -37.22
N GLN A 135 -8.95 -24.65 -37.56
CA GLN A 135 -8.70 -23.21 -37.73
C GLN A 135 -9.07 -22.39 -36.48
N THR A 136 -9.67 -23.01 -35.46
CA THR A 136 -9.92 -22.37 -34.17
C THR A 136 -8.60 -22.19 -33.43
N LEU A 137 -8.32 -20.97 -32.99
CA LEU A 137 -7.17 -20.64 -32.16
C LEU A 137 -7.54 -20.76 -30.67
N GLU A 138 -8.67 -20.17 -30.27
CA GLU A 138 -9.20 -20.23 -28.91
C GLU A 138 -10.70 -20.49 -28.89
N LEU A 139 -11.17 -21.29 -27.92
CA LEU A 139 -12.57 -21.61 -27.70
C LEU A 139 -12.89 -21.58 -26.20
N GLY A 140 -13.81 -20.71 -25.77
CA GLY A 140 -14.09 -20.45 -24.35
C GLY A 140 -12.85 -19.96 -23.58
N GLY A 141 -11.89 -19.33 -24.27
CA GLY A 141 -10.57 -18.93 -23.74
C GLY A 141 -9.54 -20.06 -23.64
N VAL A 142 -9.87 -21.29 -24.09
CA VAL A 142 -8.94 -22.43 -24.16
C VAL A 142 -8.29 -22.47 -25.54
N MET A 143 -6.97 -22.58 -25.58
CA MET A 143 -6.19 -22.75 -26.80
C MET A 143 -6.46 -24.10 -27.44
N MET A 144 -6.79 -24.09 -28.73
CA MET A 144 -7.12 -25.30 -29.49
C MET A 144 -5.89 -25.87 -30.23
N ASN A 145 -4.94 -25.00 -30.60
CA ASN A 145 -3.74 -25.43 -31.32
C ASN A 145 -2.61 -25.89 -30.40
N VAL A 146 -2.18 -27.14 -30.58
CA VAL A 146 -1.12 -27.77 -29.79
C VAL A 146 0.24 -27.13 -30.03
N SER A 147 0.52 -26.59 -31.23
CA SER A 147 1.81 -25.90 -31.49
C SER A 147 2.00 -24.67 -30.62
N ASP A 148 0.90 -24.02 -30.24
CA ASP A 148 0.92 -22.77 -29.48
C ASP A 148 1.02 -23.03 -27.97
N ILE A 149 0.79 -24.29 -27.56
CA ILE A 149 0.94 -24.78 -26.19
C ILE A 149 2.35 -25.32 -25.95
N VAL A 150 2.86 -26.16 -26.86
CA VAL A 150 4.14 -26.85 -26.69
C VAL A 150 5.31 -25.86 -26.75
N GLY A 151 6.22 -25.97 -25.78
CA GLY A 151 7.40 -25.11 -25.67
C GLY A 151 7.20 -23.88 -24.79
N ARG A 152 5.96 -23.55 -24.42
CA ARG A 152 5.65 -22.45 -23.49
C ARG A 152 5.85 -22.86 -22.03
N VAL A 153 6.04 -21.88 -21.17
CA VAL A 153 6.29 -22.10 -19.74
C VAL A 153 5.03 -21.76 -18.95
N VAL A 154 4.53 -22.70 -18.14
CA VAL A 154 3.35 -22.46 -17.27
C VAL A 154 3.71 -21.58 -16.06
N ARG A 155 2.83 -20.66 -15.69
CA ARG A 155 2.94 -19.75 -14.54
C ARG A 155 2.60 -20.40 -13.21
N GLN A 156 1.68 -21.36 -13.25
CA GLN A 156 1.10 -22.03 -12.09
C GLN A 156 1.02 -23.54 -12.35
N ASP A 157 0.88 -24.32 -11.29
CA ASP A 157 0.73 -25.78 -11.40
C ASP A 157 -0.53 -26.12 -12.20
N ALA A 158 -0.36 -26.84 -13.32
CA ALA A 158 -1.47 -27.35 -14.11
C ALA A 158 -1.81 -28.77 -13.66
N ARG A 159 -3.02 -28.96 -13.10
CA ARG A 159 -3.53 -30.29 -12.72
C ARG A 159 -3.89 -31.10 -13.97
N PRO A 160 -3.80 -32.44 -13.96
CA PRO A 160 -4.24 -33.26 -15.08
C PRO A 160 -5.69 -32.96 -15.47
N GLY A 161 -5.96 -32.94 -16.77
CA GLY A 161 -7.28 -32.66 -17.33
C GLY A 161 -7.63 -31.18 -17.47
N LEU A 162 -6.67 -30.26 -17.26
CA LEU A 162 -6.88 -28.83 -17.40
C LEU A 162 -6.65 -28.37 -18.84
N GLY A 163 -7.58 -27.57 -19.37
CA GLY A 163 -7.41 -26.86 -20.64
C GLY A 163 -6.44 -25.69 -20.52
N PHE A 164 -5.66 -25.42 -21.56
CA PHE A 164 -4.67 -24.35 -21.55
C PHE A 164 -5.25 -23.03 -22.03
N HIS A 165 -5.10 -21.96 -21.25
CA HIS A 165 -5.50 -20.60 -21.62
C HIS A 165 -4.28 -19.68 -21.72
N GLN A 166 -4.34 -18.59 -22.52
CA GLN A 166 -3.20 -17.67 -22.68
C GLN A 166 -2.63 -17.16 -21.34
N GLY A 167 -3.49 -16.89 -20.37
CA GLY A 167 -3.10 -16.41 -19.04
C GLY A 167 -2.30 -17.40 -18.19
N ILE A 168 -2.34 -18.71 -18.49
CA ILE A 168 -1.59 -19.73 -17.74
C ILE A 168 -0.11 -19.73 -18.10
N PHE A 169 0.27 -19.13 -19.22
CA PHE A 169 1.63 -19.14 -19.73
C PHE A 169 2.35 -17.83 -19.47
N PHE A 170 3.67 -17.91 -19.34
CA PHE A 170 4.54 -16.77 -19.53
C PHE A 170 4.56 -16.33 -21.02
N PRO A 171 5.04 -15.10 -21.30
CA PRO A 171 5.28 -14.66 -22.67
C PRO A 171 6.13 -15.66 -23.46
N LEU A 172 5.94 -15.73 -24.78
CA LEU A 172 6.76 -16.59 -25.63
C LEU A 172 8.24 -16.20 -25.51
N GLY A 173 9.12 -17.21 -25.46
CA GLY A 173 10.57 -17.02 -25.31
C GLY A 173 11.07 -17.02 -23.85
N THR A 174 10.19 -17.10 -22.85
CA THR A 174 10.62 -17.25 -21.44
C THR A 174 11.38 -18.58 -21.24
N PRO A 175 12.59 -18.55 -20.64
CA PRO A 175 13.32 -19.79 -20.33
C PRO A 175 12.60 -20.59 -19.25
N SER A 176 12.71 -21.92 -19.28
CA SER A 176 12.15 -22.76 -18.21
C SER A 176 12.94 -22.63 -16.90
N GLY A 177 12.28 -22.83 -15.77
CA GLY A 177 12.89 -22.82 -14.44
C GLY A 177 12.81 -21.47 -13.73
N ILE A 178 13.54 -21.37 -12.61
CA ILE A 178 13.47 -20.22 -11.68
C ILE A 178 13.85 -18.89 -12.38
N ALA A 179 14.76 -18.93 -13.35
CA ALA A 179 15.16 -17.74 -14.11
C ALA A 179 14.01 -17.16 -14.95
N GLY A 180 13.15 -17.99 -15.56
CA GLY A 180 11.97 -17.52 -16.29
C GLY A 180 10.82 -17.11 -15.40
N ALA A 181 10.78 -17.63 -14.18
CA ALA A 181 9.84 -17.26 -13.13
C ALA A 181 10.13 -15.86 -12.54
N THR A 182 11.36 -15.38 -12.69
CA THR A 182 11.82 -14.14 -12.04
C THR A 182 11.20 -12.95 -12.75
N PRO A 183 10.42 -12.10 -12.05
CA PRO A 183 9.85 -10.89 -12.64
C PRO A 183 10.95 -9.95 -13.17
N PRO A 184 10.67 -9.16 -14.22
CA PRO A 184 11.64 -8.23 -14.77
C PRO A 184 12.09 -7.22 -13.71
N GLY A 185 13.41 -7.05 -13.58
CA GLY A 185 14.01 -6.16 -12.58
C GLY A 185 14.26 -6.81 -11.22
N MET A 186 13.89 -8.07 -10.99
CA MET A 186 14.21 -8.84 -9.78
C MET A 186 15.31 -9.89 -10.05
N ARG A 187 15.88 -10.44 -8.98
CA ARG A 187 16.82 -11.56 -9.01
C ARG A 187 16.27 -12.74 -8.21
N ALA A 188 16.33 -13.93 -8.78
CA ALA A 188 16.03 -15.15 -8.05
C ALA A 188 17.19 -15.52 -7.11
N VAL A 189 16.85 -15.84 -5.86
CA VAL A 189 17.76 -16.34 -4.85
C VAL A 189 17.14 -17.58 -4.21
N THR A 190 17.92 -18.67 -4.14
CA THR A 190 17.51 -19.90 -3.43
C THR A 190 18.09 -19.87 -2.01
N LEU A 191 17.22 -20.01 -1.02
CA LEU A 191 17.54 -19.93 0.39
C LEU A 191 17.22 -21.23 1.12
N ASP A 192 17.95 -21.51 2.19
CA ASP A 192 17.62 -22.59 3.11
C ASP A 192 16.38 -22.20 3.91
N ALA A 193 15.30 -22.97 3.78
CA ALA A 193 14.04 -22.69 4.44
C ALA A 193 14.14 -22.79 5.97
N THR A 194 15.11 -23.55 6.50
CA THR A 194 15.31 -23.68 7.95
C THR A 194 15.79 -22.39 8.61
N LYS A 195 16.36 -21.47 7.84
CA LYS A 195 16.83 -20.14 8.31
C LYS A 195 15.74 -19.07 8.26
N LEU A 196 14.56 -19.39 7.73
CA LEU A 196 13.47 -18.43 7.49
C LEU A 196 12.25 -18.80 8.34
N THR A 197 11.88 -17.94 9.28
CA THR A 197 10.68 -18.14 10.11
C THR A 197 9.43 -17.74 9.32
N GLY A 198 8.42 -18.59 9.30
CA GLY A 198 7.13 -18.33 8.63
C GLY A 198 7.04 -18.74 7.16
N VAL A 199 8.13 -19.23 6.54
CA VAL A 199 8.18 -19.53 5.11
C VAL A 199 7.35 -20.74 4.67
N HIS A 200 7.04 -21.66 5.58
CA HIS A 200 6.31 -22.90 5.28
C HIS A 200 4.83 -22.71 4.94
N ALA A 201 4.25 -21.56 5.31
CA ALA A 201 2.85 -21.26 5.06
C ALA A 201 2.62 -20.55 3.70
N LEU A 202 3.69 -20.25 2.97
CA LEU A 202 3.66 -19.44 1.76
C LEU A 202 3.52 -20.30 0.50
N ASN A 203 2.72 -19.81 -0.45
CA ASN A 203 2.53 -20.39 -1.77
C ASN A 203 3.36 -19.66 -2.84
N ALA A 204 3.53 -20.29 -4.01
CA ALA A 204 4.11 -19.61 -5.16
C ALA A 204 3.25 -18.39 -5.55
N GLY A 205 3.90 -17.25 -5.76
CA GLY A 205 3.26 -15.97 -6.09
C GLY A 205 3.01 -15.07 -4.89
N ASP A 206 3.12 -15.57 -3.65
CA ASP A 206 2.92 -14.76 -2.45
C ASP A 206 3.99 -13.66 -2.35
N ARG A 207 3.55 -12.46 -1.96
CA ARG A 207 4.43 -11.32 -1.70
C ARG A 207 4.77 -11.26 -0.22
N ILE A 208 6.04 -11.10 0.09
CA ILE A 208 6.56 -11.09 1.46
C ILE A 208 7.61 -10.00 1.65
N ASP A 209 7.69 -9.52 2.89
CA ASP A 209 8.83 -8.74 3.38
C ASP A 209 9.71 -9.64 4.27
N LEU A 210 11.02 -9.45 4.18
CA LEU A 210 12.01 -10.18 4.98
C LEU A 210 12.58 -9.23 6.03
N MET A 211 12.42 -9.56 7.31
CA MET A 211 12.96 -8.79 8.43
C MET A 211 13.96 -9.64 9.21
N ALA A 212 15.14 -9.11 9.53
CA ALA A 212 16.09 -9.74 10.44
C ALA A 212 16.01 -9.13 11.84
N SER A 213 16.11 -9.97 12.86
CA SER A 213 16.35 -9.52 14.22
C SER A 213 17.86 -9.37 14.44
N VAL A 214 18.34 -8.13 14.53
CA VAL A 214 19.77 -7.82 14.74
C VAL A 214 20.00 -7.49 16.22
N PRO A 215 20.99 -8.10 16.91
CA PRO A 215 21.37 -7.69 18.26
C PRO A 215 21.79 -6.21 18.30
N ALA A 216 21.36 -5.47 19.33
CA ALA A 216 21.65 -4.03 19.45
C ALA A 216 23.16 -3.71 19.44
N SER A 217 24.00 -4.64 19.90
CA SER A 217 25.47 -4.54 19.86
C SER A 217 26.06 -4.61 18.44
N GLU A 218 25.34 -5.23 17.49
CA GLU A 218 25.80 -5.43 16.11
C GLU A 218 25.15 -4.45 15.11
N LEU A 219 24.11 -3.72 15.53
CA LEU A 219 23.31 -2.83 14.69
C LEU A 219 24.16 -1.79 13.93
N GLY A 220 25.11 -1.13 14.62
CA GLY A 220 25.98 -0.14 14.00
C GLY A 220 26.93 -0.73 12.95
N SER A 221 27.40 -1.97 13.14
CA SER A 221 28.21 -2.69 12.15
C SER A 221 27.38 -3.16 10.95
N PHE A 222 26.11 -3.45 11.16
CA PHE A 222 25.18 -3.88 10.13
C PHE A 222 24.71 -2.69 9.26
N GLN A 223 24.39 -1.54 9.87
CA GLN A 223 23.99 -0.32 9.16
C GLN A 223 25.14 0.36 8.41
N SER A 224 26.36 0.37 8.97
CA SER A 224 27.53 0.95 8.30
C SER A 224 27.93 0.20 7.02
N GLN A 225 27.73 -1.13 6.96
CA GLN A 225 27.85 -1.92 5.73
C GLN A 225 26.73 -1.65 4.71
N TYR A 226 25.58 -1.15 5.17
CA TYR A 226 24.38 -0.89 4.36
C TYR A 226 24.42 0.48 3.66
N GLU A 227 24.96 1.53 4.30
CA GLU A 227 24.95 2.91 3.77
C GLU A 227 26.27 3.37 3.11
N SER A 228 27.40 2.70 3.35
CA SER A 228 28.71 3.20 2.90
C SER A 228 29.14 2.67 1.54
N ARG A 229 28.99 3.50 0.49
CA ARG A 229 29.79 3.43 -0.76
C ARG A 229 31.13 4.18 -0.67
N LEU A 230 31.58 4.55 0.53
CA LEU A 230 32.86 5.24 0.75
C LEU A 230 33.77 4.44 1.72
N PRO A 231 34.99 4.04 1.32
CA PRO A 231 35.82 3.11 2.07
C PRO A 231 36.61 3.73 3.25
N ALA A 232 36.12 4.83 3.85
CA ALA A 232 36.89 5.59 4.86
C ALA A 232 36.17 5.81 6.22
N ALA A 233 34.90 5.39 6.37
CA ALA A 233 34.14 5.63 7.61
C ALA A 233 34.32 4.54 8.69
N ALA A 234 35.07 3.46 8.42
CA ALA A 234 35.15 2.29 9.31
C ALA A 234 36.08 2.44 10.54
N LEU A 235 36.60 3.64 10.84
CA LEU A 235 37.64 3.84 11.86
C LEU A 235 37.21 4.59 13.14
N VAL A 236 35.92 4.85 13.34
CA VAL A 236 35.41 5.45 14.59
C VAL A 236 34.29 4.60 15.17
N ALA A 237 34.66 3.45 15.73
CA ALA A 237 33.82 2.72 16.68
C ALA A 237 34.57 2.65 18.01
N SER A 238 34.19 3.49 18.96
CA SER A 238 34.69 3.42 20.34
C SER A 238 33.89 2.37 21.12
N PRO A 239 34.55 1.46 21.85
CA PRO A 239 33.88 0.54 22.76
C PRO A 239 33.79 1.18 24.15
N SER A 240 32.65 1.79 24.49
CA SER A 240 32.46 2.44 25.80
C SER A 240 31.02 2.35 26.32
N GLY A 241 30.77 1.42 27.26
CA GLY A 241 29.62 1.36 28.21
C GLY A 241 28.26 1.01 27.60
N ASP A 242 27.44 0.07 28.06
CA ASP A 242 27.17 -0.35 29.44
C ASP A 242 26.60 -1.79 29.45
N ARG A 243 27.03 -2.64 30.38
CA ARG A 243 26.77 -4.11 30.39
C ARG A 243 25.38 -4.51 30.91
N ARG A 244 24.28 -3.94 30.38
CA ARG A 244 22.93 -4.30 30.86
C ARG A 244 21.81 -4.53 29.85
N SER A 245 22.09 -4.62 28.54
CA SER A 245 21.05 -4.92 27.54
C SER A 245 21.47 -5.85 26.40
N ASP A 246 22.18 -6.95 26.72
CA ASP A 246 22.57 -7.99 25.74
C ASP A 246 21.38 -8.75 25.10
N SER A 247 20.13 -8.45 25.49
CA SER A 247 18.93 -9.11 24.95
C SER A 247 18.05 -8.21 24.08
N ALA A 248 18.41 -6.96 23.84
CA ALA A 248 17.64 -6.09 22.94
C ALA A 248 17.99 -6.44 21.49
N THR A 249 16.99 -6.94 20.74
CA THR A 249 17.10 -7.17 19.29
C THR A 249 16.22 -6.14 18.59
N GLU A 250 16.74 -5.53 17.53
CA GLU A 250 16.00 -4.60 16.70
C GLU A 250 15.64 -5.24 15.35
N PRO A 251 14.39 -5.10 14.88
CA PRO A 251 13.98 -5.61 13.58
C PRO A 251 14.48 -4.68 12.46
N VAL A 252 15.31 -5.22 11.56
CA VAL A 252 15.82 -4.53 10.37
C VAL A 252 15.21 -5.16 9.13
N LEU A 253 14.67 -4.34 8.23
CA LEU A 253 14.07 -4.77 6.98
C LEU A 253 15.17 -5.09 5.96
N LEU A 254 15.23 -6.34 5.50
CA LEU A 254 16.24 -6.84 4.57
C LEU A 254 15.82 -6.75 3.11
N ALA A 255 14.55 -7.09 2.82
CA ALA A 255 14.00 -7.06 1.48
C ALA A 255 12.51 -6.74 1.53
N GLN A 256 12.05 -5.91 0.59
CA GLN A 256 10.64 -5.54 0.46
C GLN A 256 10.03 -6.15 -0.80
N ASN A 257 8.75 -6.50 -0.73
CA ASN A 257 7.97 -7.01 -1.87
C ASN A 257 8.65 -8.20 -2.58
N ALA A 258 9.36 -9.04 -1.83
CA ALA A 258 9.93 -10.26 -2.37
C ALA A 258 8.78 -11.19 -2.80
N ILE A 259 8.95 -11.90 -3.91
CA ILE A 259 7.91 -12.81 -4.42
C ILE A 259 8.41 -14.24 -4.24
N VAL A 260 7.58 -15.10 -3.66
CA VAL A 260 7.88 -16.52 -3.57
C VAL A 260 7.78 -17.14 -4.96
N LEU A 261 8.92 -17.51 -5.55
CA LEU A 261 8.95 -18.19 -6.84
C LEU A 261 8.59 -19.65 -6.67
N LYS A 262 9.25 -20.35 -5.74
CA LYS A 262 8.92 -21.73 -5.39
C LYS A 262 8.76 -21.87 -3.88
N PRO A 263 7.63 -22.42 -3.40
CA PRO A 263 7.43 -22.71 -1.99
C PRO A 263 8.43 -23.79 -1.53
N VAL A 264 8.51 -24.01 -0.21
CA VAL A 264 9.51 -24.90 0.39
C VAL A 264 9.46 -26.29 -0.24
N TYR A 265 10.55 -26.70 -0.87
CA TYR A 265 10.71 -28.02 -1.48
C TYR A 265 11.96 -28.73 -0.95
N ILE A 266 11.94 -30.07 -1.01
CA ILE A 266 13.02 -30.90 -0.49
C ILE A 266 13.91 -31.32 -1.65
N ARG A 267 15.21 -31.02 -1.55
CA ARG A 267 16.24 -31.59 -2.42
C ARG A 267 17.06 -32.61 -1.64
N GLN A 268 17.26 -33.80 -2.19
CA GLN A 268 18.15 -34.80 -1.60
C GLN A 268 19.57 -34.56 -2.12
N GLU A 269 20.49 -34.19 -1.23
CA GLU A 269 21.92 -34.15 -1.55
C GLU A 269 22.62 -35.37 -0.93
N THR A 270 23.43 -36.04 -1.74
CA THR A 270 24.26 -37.17 -1.31
C THR A 270 25.55 -36.64 -0.69
N THR A 271 25.62 -36.58 0.64
CA THR A 271 26.86 -36.23 1.34
C THR A 271 27.68 -37.50 1.57
N SER A 272 28.90 -37.52 1.03
CA SER A 272 29.84 -38.63 1.22
C SER A 272 30.77 -38.31 2.39
N SER A 273 30.54 -38.92 3.56
CA SER A 273 31.50 -38.86 4.66
C SER A 273 32.50 -40.03 4.55
N ALA A 274 33.79 -39.72 4.59
CA ALA A 274 34.85 -40.72 4.64
C ALA A 274 35.42 -40.75 6.06
N SER A 275 35.23 -41.86 6.77
CA SER A 275 35.88 -42.14 8.05
C SER A 275 37.01 -43.14 7.84
N LEU A 276 38.18 -42.85 8.42
CA LEU A 276 39.40 -43.70 8.36
C LEU A 276 39.17 -45.12 8.90
N MET A 277 38.14 -45.35 9.72
CA MET A 277 37.84 -46.65 10.33
C MET A 277 36.67 -47.40 9.68
N GLN A 278 35.86 -46.75 8.81
CA GLN A 278 34.57 -47.30 8.38
C GLN A 278 34.23 -47.13 6.89
N GLY A 279 35.15 -46.62 6.08
CA GLY A 279 34.94 -46.46 4.64
C GLY A 279 33.98 -45.33 4.28
N ARG A 280 33.78 -45.11 2.98
CA ARG A 280 32.97 -44.01 2.43
C ARG A 280 31.49 -44.34 2.55
N ARG A 281 30.75 -43.68 3.46
CA ARG A 281 29.29 -43.79 3.55
C ARG A 281 28.64 -42.61 2.82
N MET A 282 27.77 -42.93 1.85
CA MET A 282 26.89 -41.94 1.22
C MET A 282 25.62 -41.84 2.06
N GLN A 283 25.34 -40.67 2.60
CA GLN A 283 24.12 -40.39 3.35
C GLN A 283 23.33 -39.31 2.61
N ASN A 284 22.08 -39.62 2.28
CA ASN A 284 21.15 -38.66 1.68
C ASN A 284 20.64 -37.76 2.80
N VAL A 285 21.03 -36.48 2.77
CA VAL A 285 20.53 -35.48 3.71
C VAL A 285 19.46 -34.65 2.98
N PRO A 286 18.21 -34.63 3.47
CA PRO A 286 17.17 -33.77 2.89
C PRO A 286 17.47 -32.31 3.25
N LYS A 287 17.57 -31.45 2.23
CA LYS A 287 17.73 -30.01 2.38
C LYS A 287 16.45 -29.31 1.96
N TYR A 288 15.91 -28.45 2.82
CA TYR A 288 14.70 -27.70 2.56
C TYR A 288 15.08 -26.36 1.95
N GLU A 289 14.63 -26.10 0.73
CA GLU A 289 14.98 -24.88 -0.01
C GLU A 289 13.70 -24.13 -0.42
N VAL A 290 13.81 -22.81 -0.46
CA VAL A 290 12.79 -21.90 -1.01
C VAL A 290 13.44 -21.02 -2.06
N ALA A 291 12.74 -20.71 -3.16
CA ALA A 291 13.23 -19.78 -4.16
C ALA A 291 12.42 -18.48 -4.09
N LEU A 292 13.09 -17.35 -3.90
CA LEU A 292 12.49 -16.02 -3.81
C LEU A 292 13.01 -15.12 -4.93
N ALA A 293 12.14 -14.28 -5.49
CA ALA A 293 12.54 -13.14 -6.31
C ALA A 293 12.66 -11.92 -5.40
N VAL A 294 13.85 -11.35 -5.36
CA VAL A 294 14.20 -10.19 -4.54
C VAL A 294 14.74 -9.07 -5.43
N SER A 295 14.62 -7.82 -4.98
CA SER A 295 15.23 -6.69 -5.68
C SER A 295 16.75 -6.85 -5.76
N PRO A 296 17.43 -6.46 -6.87
CA PRO A 296 18.87 -6.63 -7.02
C PRO A 296 19.71 -5.97 -5.92
N GLU A 297 19.19 -4.90 -5.32
CA GLU A 297 19.81 -4.20 -4.19
C GLU A 297 19.67 -4.92 -2.85
N ASP A 298 18.62 -5.72 -2.67
CA ASP A 298 18.29 -6.43 -1.43
C ASP A 298 19.04 -7.76 -1.30
N VAL A 299 19.62 -8.26 -2.41
CA VAL A 299 20.38 -9.52 -2.41
C VAL A 299 21.58 -9.48 -1.47
N ILE A 300 22.31 -8.37 -1.43
CA ILE A 300 23.53 -8.23 -0.61
C ILE A 300 23.20 -8.15 0.90
N PRO A 301 22.24 -7.31 1.35
CA PRO A 301 21.78 -7.33 2.75
C PRO A 301 21.28 -8.70 3.19
N LEU A 302 20.52 -9.38 2.34
CA LEU A 302 19.98 -10.70 2.63
C LEU A 302 21.07 -11.76 2.79
N GLN A 303 22.06 -11.79 1.89
CA GLN A 303 23.22 -12.68 2.02
C GLN A 303 24.03 -12.38 3.29
N SER A 304 24.26 -11.11 3.58
CA SER A 304 25.01 -10.70 4.78
C SER A 304 24.30 -11.12 6.08
N ALA A 305 22.97 -11.06 6.13
CA ALA A 305 22.19 -11.53 7.27
C ALA A 305 22.23 -13.06 7.41
N LEU A 306 22.20 -13.80 6.30
CA LEU A 306 22.29 -15.26 6.28
C LEU A 306 23.66 -15.80 6.68
N ASP A 307 24.72 -15.08 6.31
CA ASP A 307 26.11 -15.41 6.69
C ASP A 307 26.33 -15.19 8.19
N LYS A 308 25.75 -14.10 8.74
CA LYS A 308 25.73 -13.83 10.18
C LYS A 308 24.75 -14.73 10.96
N SER A 309 24.04 -15.63 10.28
CA SER A 309 23.07 -16.56 10.88
C SER A 309 22.00 -15.86 11.72
N LEU A 310 21.58 -14.67 11.29
CA LEU A 310 20.52 -13.90 11.96
C LEU A 310 19.17 -14.58 11.79
N ALA A 311 18.29 -14.40 12.78
CA ALA A 311 16.91 -14.86 12.69
C ALA A 311 16.14 -13.97 11.70
N ILE A 312 15.74 -14.53 10.55
CA ILE A 312 14.96 -13.84 9.53
C ILE A 312 13.51 -14.29 9.63
N THR A 313 12.60 -13.33 9.71
CA THR A 313 11.14 -13.51 9.74
C THR A 313 10.54 -13.05 8.43
N CYS A 314 9.70 -13.89 7.83
CA CYS A 314 8.94 -13.57 6.63
C CYS A 314 7.56 -13.02 7.03
N VAL A 315 7.18 -11.86 6.52
CA VAL A 315 5.87 -11.23 6.75
C VAL A 315 5.10 -11.21 5.43
N ALA A 316 3.98 -11.94 5.35
CA ALA A 316 3.16 -12.01 4.15
C ALA A 316 2.28 -10.76 3.98
N HIS A 317 2.17 -10.26 2.76
CA HIS A 317 1.25 -9.17 2.41
C HIS A 317 -0.16 -9.68 2.18
N SER A 318 -1.18 -8.91 2.56
CA SER A 318 -2.55 -9.21 2.14
C SER A 318 -2.73 -8.88 0.65
N MET A 319 -3.52 -9.69 -0.06
CA MET A 319 -3.79 -9.53 -1.50
C MET A 319 -4.55 -8.23 -1.79
N GLN A 320 -3.84 -7.10 -1.87
CA GLN A 320 -4.33 -5.91 -2.54
C GLN A 320 -4.02 -6.04 -4.04
N PRO A 321 -5.00 -5.79 -4.93
CA PRO A 321 -4.77 -5.87 -6.37
C PRO A 321 -3.66 -4.90 -6.77
N SER A 322 -2.73 -5.40 -7.58
CA SER A 322 -1.59 -4.64 -8.06
C SER A 322 -2.09 -3.50 -8.95
N ARG A 323 -1.83 -2.24 -8.60
CA ARG A 323 -2.19 -1.04 -9.40
C ARG A 323 -1.45 -0.94 -10.75
N ASN A 324 -0.76 -2.01 -11.18
CA ASN A 324 0.14 -2.04 -12.35
C ASN A 324 -0.27 -3.03 -13.45
N GLU A 325 -1.42 -3.69 -13.37
CA GLU A 325 -2.01 -4.29 -14.58
C GLU A 325 -2.70 -3.17 -15.37
N VAL A 326 -1.97 -2.60 -16.34
CA VAL A 326 -2.54 -1.73 -17.36
C VAL A 326 -3.44 -2.62 -18.22
N PRO A 327 -4.77 -2.44 -18.21
CA PRO A 327 -5.62 -3.06 -19.22
C PRO A 327 -5.24 -2.41 -20.55
N VAL A 328 -4.95 -3.23 -21.55
CA VAL A 328 -4.91 -2.75 -22.95
C VAL A 328 -6.35 -2.42 -23.32
N ALA A 329 -6.80 -1.23 -22.94
CA ALA A 329 -8.07 -0.66 -23.35
C ALA A 329 -7.80 0.26 -24.56
N ALA A 330 -8.58 0.01 -25.61
CA ALA A 330 -8.60 0.73 -26.87
C ALA A 330 -8.63 2.26 -26.65
N GLY A 331 -7.91 2.96 -27.52
CA GLY A 331 -7.42 4.31 -27.27
C GLY A 331 -8.49 5.40 -27.13
N HIS A 332 -8.11 6.45 -26.41
CA HIS A 332 -8.59 7.85 -26.43
C HIS A 332 -7.50 8.75 -25.78
N PRO A 333 -7.54 10.08 -25.97
CA PRO A 333 -6.52 10.88 -26.66
C PRO A 333 -5.24 11.20 -25.87
N THR A 334 -4.10 11.26 -26.57
CA THR A 334 -2.81 11.91 -26.21
C THR A 334 -2.61 12.29 -24.74
N GLU A 335 -2.37 11.30 -23.88
CA GLU A 335 -1.86 11.51 -22.52
C GLU A 335 -0.33 11.57 -22.57
N ASP A 336 0.25 12.64 -22.01
CA ASP A 336 1.70 12.74 -21.82
C ASP A 336 2.04 12.32 -20.37
N THR A 337 3.23 11.78 -20.14
CA THR A 337 3.64 11.32 -18.81
C THR A 337 4.45 12.39 -18.09
N VAL A 338 4.07 12.72 -16.85
CA VAL A 338 4.72 13.77 -16.03
C VAL A 338 5.34 13.19 -14.75
N PRO A 339 6.45 13.74 -14.26
CA PRO A 339 7.08 13.30 -13.01
C PRO A 339 6.25 13.72 -11.79
N VAL A 340 6.14 12.81 -10.83
CA VAL A 340 5.35 12.97 -9.60
C VAL A 340 6.24 12.75 -8.38
N THR A 341 6.10 13.60 -7.37
CA THR A 341 6.85 13.46 -6.11
C THR A 341 6.51 12.13 -5.43
N VAL A 342 7.51 11.47 -4.84
CA VAL A 342 7.31 10.23 -4.07
C VAL A 342 7.54 10.46 -2.59
N ARG A 343 8.40 11.41 -2.26
CA ARG A 343 8.52 11.96 -0.91
C ARG A 343 7.91 13.37 -0.90
N PRO A 344 7.37 13.83 0.24
CA PRO A 344 7.01 15.22 0.35
C PRO A 344 8.26 16.07 0.14
N ILE A 345 8.16 17.09 -0.70
CA ILE A 345 9.19 18.13 -0.82
C ILE A 345 8.68 19.27 0.04
N PHE A 346 9.36 19.57 1.12
CA PHE A 346 8.89 20.64 2.01
C PHE A 346 9.05 21.99 1.33
N ALA A 347 8.31 22.99 1.78
CA ALA A 347 8.47 24.37 1.36
C ALA A 347 9.94 24.75 1.51
N TYR A 348 10.46 25.48 0.51
CA TYR A 348 11.82 25.99 0.50
C TYR A 348 12.92 24.90 0.40
N GLU A 349 12.55 23.65 0.16
CA GLU A 349 13.50 22.59 -0.17
C GLU A 349 13.94 22.70 -1.64
N VAL A 350 15.21 22.45 -1.90
CA VAL A 350 15.70 22.32 -3.28
C VAL A 350 15.14 21.03 -3.86
N VAL A 351 14.45 21.15 -4.99
CA VAL A 351 13.94 20.02 -5.75
C VAL A 351 15.12 19.20 -6.23
N THR A 352 15.30 18.04 -5.61
CA THR A 352 16.33 17.07 -5.98
C THR A 352 15.69 15.88 -6.69
N ARG A 353 16.51 15.18 -7.49
CA ARG A 353 16.06 14.02 -8.26
C ARG A 353 15.47 12.92 -7.39
N GLU A 354 16.02 12.77 -6.19
CA GLU A 354 15.58 11.80 -5.19
C GLU A 354 14.12 12.01 -4.75
N ALA A 355 13.59 13.22 -4.88
CA ALA A 355 12.22 13.48 -4.49
C ALA A 355 11.17 12.81 -5.38
N PHE A 356 11.53 12.48 -6.62
CA PHE A 356 10.68 11.82 -7.60
C PHE A 356 11.00 10.34 -7.75
N ILE A 357 12.13 9.91 -7.19
CA ILE A 357 12.55 8.51 -7.23
C ILE A 357 11.80 7.78 -6.12
N ASN A 358 11.02 6.77 -6.50
CA ASN A 358 10.38 5.94 -5.50
C ASN A 358 11.47 5.12 -4.77
N PRO A 359 11.58 5.22 -3.43
CA PRO A 359 12.62 4.53 -2.69
C PRO A 359 12.55 3.00 -2.88
N GLY A 360 11.36 2.45 -3.16
CA GLY A 360 11.16 1.02 -3.41
C GLY A 360 11.33 0.56 -4.86
N THR A 361 11.28 1.44 -5.87
CA THR A 361 11.46 1.03 -7.29
C THR A 361 12.66 1.67 -7.99
N ARG A 362 13.30 2.65 -7.35
CA ARG A 362 14.42 3.47 -7.86
C ARG A 362 14.20 4.10 -9.24
N ARG A 363 12.95 4.15 -9.70
CA ARG A 363 12.53 4.86 -10.92
C ARG A 363 11.83 6.14 -10.53
N ILE A 364 11.96 7.14 -11.41
CA ILE A 364 11.15 8.35 -11.33
C ILE A 364 9.69 7.93 -11.48
N ARG A 365 8.86 8.28 -10.50
CA ARG A 365 7.42 8.02 -10.59
C ARG A 365 6.84 8.95 -11.63
N MET A 366 6.29 8.36 -12.69
CA MET A 366 5.61 9.08 -13.77
C MET A 366 4.11 8.79 -13.68
N GLN A 367 3.27 9.77 -13.98
CA GLN A 367 1.82 9.61 -14.05
C GLN A 367 1.32 10.15 -15.40
N PRO A 368 0.44 9.42 -16.11
CA PRO A 368 -0.19 9.95 -17.32
C PRO A 368 -1.15 11.08 -16.93
N VAL A 369 -1.06 12.20 -17.64
CA VAL A 369 -1.93 13.36 -17.48
C VAL A 369 -2.32 13.86 -18.87
N SER A 370 -3.55 14.33 -19.02
CA SER A 370 -4.04 14.86 -20.30
C SER A 370 -3.28 16.13 -20.70
N ARG A 371 -3.05 16.37 -22.00
CA ARG A 371 -2.41 17.61 -22.47
C ARG A 371 -3.15 18.88 -22.03
N GLN A 372 -4.48 18.83 -21.98
CA GLN A 372 -5.29 19.96 -21.52
C GLN A 372 -5.03 20.29 -20.04
N ASP A 373 -4.81 19.28 -19.19
CA ASP A 373 -4.50 19.50 -17.78
C ASP A 373 -3.06 19.98 -17.57
N ILE A 374 -2.11 19.51 -18.40
CA ILE A 374 -0.71 19.99 -18.36
C ILE A 374 -0.66 21.50 -18.65
N ASP A 375 -1.34 21.95 -19.71
CA ASP A 375 -1.38 23.36 -20.08
C ASP A 375 -2.17 24.19 -19.05
N ARG A 376 -3.31 23.69 -18.56
CA ARG A 376 -4.17 24.41 -17.60
C ARG A 376 -3.52 24.58 -16.22
N LEU A 377 -2.81 23.56 -15.75
CA LEU A 377 -2.19 23.55 -14.41
C LEU A 377 -0.70 23.91 -14.44
N GLU A 378 -0.16 24.27 -15.61
CA GLU A 378 1.25 24.58 -15.84
C GLU A 378 2.21 23.52 -15.26
N ILE A 379 1.90 22.25 -15.53
CA ILE A 379 2.64 21.10 -15.00
C ILE A 379 4.00 21.00 -15.71
N ILE A 380 5.05 20.81 -14.91
CA ILE A 380 6.40 20.60 -15.44
C ILE A 380 6.50 19.20 -16.03
N THR A 381 6.74 19.11 -17.33
CA THR A 381 6.82 17.83 -18.07
C THR A 381 8.22 17.22 -18.03
N SER A 382 9.27 18.04 -17.96
CA SER A 382 10.66 17.60 -17.88
C SER A 382 11.24 17.83 -16.49
N LEU A 383 11.77 16.77 -15.87
CA LEU A 383 12.40 16.87 -14.56
C LEU A 383 13.60 17.84 -14.57
N ASP A 384 14.30 17.98 -15.70
CA ASP A 384 15.47 18.86 -15.81
C ASP A 384 15.10 20.35 -15.64
N GLU A 385 13.85 20.75 -15.90
CA GLU A 385 13.35 22.11 -15.64
C GLU A 385 13.16 22.38 -14.14
N ALA A 386 12.86 21.34 -13.36
CA ALA A 386 12.59 21.44 -11.93
C ALA A 386 13.83 21.20 -11.05
N LEU A 387 14.81 20.44 -11.52
CA LEU A 387 15.98 20.08 -10.70
C LEU A 387 16.81 21.31 -10.33
N GLY A 388 17.04 21.49 -9.03
CA GLY A 388 17.75 22.65 -8.49
C GLY A 388 16.88 23.89 -8.27
N ALA A 389 15.60 23.84 -8.71
CA ALA A 389 14.62 24.85 -8.32
C ALA A 389 14.19 24.65 -6.86
N VAL A 390 13.55 25.66 -6.29
CA VAL A 390 13.19 25.69 -4.88
C VAL A 390 11.67 25.78 -4.77
N THR A 391 11.07 24.94 -3.94
CA THR A 391 9.61 24.91 -3.73
C THR A 391 9.14 26.12 -2.92
N ARG A 392 7.97 26.68 -3.26
CA ARG A 392 7.34 27.82 -2.56
C ARG A 392 6.54 27.37 -1.33
N HIS A 393 5.93 26.19 -1.39
CA HIS A 393 5.13 25.60 -0.32
C HIS A 393 5.37 24.09 -0.27
N ASP A 394 4.88 23.42 0.78
CA ASP A 394 4.97 21.97 0.90
C ASP A 394 4.28 21.32 -0.30
N ILE A 395 4.99 20.41 -0.95
CA ILE A 395 4.48 19.56 -2.02
C ILE A 395 4.35 18.15 -1.44
N PRO A 396 3.14 17.69 -1.11
CA PRO A 396 2.95 16.35 -0.57
C PRO A 396 3.39 15.29 -1.58
N ALA A 397 3.75 14.11 -1.08
CA ALA A 397 4.05 12.96 -1.92
C ALA A 397 2.84 12.62 -2.83
N GLY A 398 3.12 12.21 -4.05
CA GLY A 398 2.12 11.83 -5.05
C GLY A 398 1.55 12.99 -5.86
N HIS A 399 2.14 14.18 -5.77
CA HIS A 399 1.72 15.36 -6.54
C HIS A 399 2.71 15.68 -7.68
N TYR A 400 2.19 16.17 -8.80
CA TYR A 400 3.01 16.69 -9.89
C TYR A 400 3.45 18.12 -9.57
N LEU A 401 4.67 18.46 -10.01
CA LEU A 401 5.23 19.81 -9.85
C LEU A 401 4.63 20.77 -10.85
N ARG A 402 4.18 21.93 -10.38
CA ARG A 402 3.72 23.04 -11.22
C ARG A 402 4.77 24.15 -11.22
N ARG A 403 4.81 24.94 -12.29
CA ARG A 403 5.67 26.14 -12.32
C ARG A 403 5.35 27.12 -11.19
N SER A 404 4.08 27.22 -10.80
CA SER A 404 3.63 28.04 -9.65
C SER A 404 4.17 27.57 -8.30
N ASP A 405 4.49 26.29 -8.19
CA ASP A 405 5.01 25.66 -6.96
C ASP A 405 6.50 25.96 -6.77
N LEU A 406 7.17 26.46 -7.81
CA LEU A 406 8.58 26.83 -7.79
C LEU A 406 8.76 28.34 -7.67
N LEU A 407 9.73 28.74 -6.85
CA LEU A 407 10.22 30.12 -6.77
C LEU A 407 11.09 30.39 -8.01
N SER A 408 10.50 30.99 -9.04
CA SER A 408 11.15 31.27 -10.32
C SER A 408 12.40 32.15 -10.16
N GLY A 409 13.51 31.73 -10.79
CA GLY A 409 14.66 32.57 -11.09
C GLY A 409 15.40 32.02 -12.30
N THR A 410 15.45 32.79 -13.38
CA THR A 410 16.00 32.48 -14.71
C THR A 410 17.33 31.70 -14.69
N LEU A 411 17.39 30.58 -15.40
CA LEU A 411 18.63 29.90 -15.79
C LEU A 411 19.37 30.77 -16.84
N PRO A 412 20.72 30.87 -16.80
CA PRO A 412 21.45 31.44 -17.92
C PRO A 412 21.35 30.49 -19.14
N GLU A 413 20.94 31.07 -20.26
CA GLU A 413 20.80 30.42 -21.56
C GLU A 413 22.13 29.76 -21.98
N ARG A 414 22.14 28.43 -22.10
CA ARG A 414 23.28 27.69 -22.66
C ARG A 414 23.19 27.82 -24.19
N PRO A 415 24.19 28.42 -24.87
CA PRO A 415 24.07 28.66 -26.31
C PRO A 415 23.94 27.34 -27.08
N ALA A 416 22.88 27.27 -27.88
CA ALA A 416 22.54 26.18 -28.76
C ALA A 416 23.49 26.16 -29.98
N SER A 417 24.65 25.53 -29.86
CA SER A 417 25.47 25.14 -31.03
C SER A 417 26.49 24.06 -30.66
N ALA A 418 26.03 22.81 -30.53
CA ALA A 418 26.90 21.62 -30.60
C ALA A 418 26.07 20.33 -30.72
N GLN A 419 25.11 20.28 -31.64
CA GLN A 419 24.36 19.04 -31.92
C GLN A 419 24.05 18.90 -33.41
N SER A 420 25.12 18.89 -34.20
CA SER A 420 25.18 18.23 -35.50
C SER A 420 26.63 17.82 -35.73
N ASP A 421 26.84 16.65 -36.31
CA ASP A 421 28.13 16.03 -36.65
C ASP A 421 28.79 15.19 -35.56
N ARG A 422 28.22 14.01 -35.29
CA ARG A 422 29.01 12.76 -35.24
C ARG A 422 28.20 11.59 -35.79
N SER A 423 28.23 11.43 -37.10
CA SER A 423 28.13 10.11 -37.73
C SER A 423 29.55 9.59 -38.02
N ALA A 424 29.77 8.33 -37.66
CA ALA A 424 30.79 7.40 -38.16
C ALA A 424 32.28 7.85 -38.18
N ALA A 425 33.06 7.39 -37.20
CA ALA A 425 34.40 6.84 -37.45
C ALA A 425 34.84 5.95 -36.28
N ALA A 426 35.17 4.70 -36.60
CA ALA A 426 35.95 3.80 -35.76
C ALA A 426 37.40 4.27 -35.67
N PHE A 427 38.07 4.07 -34.53
CA PHE A 427 39.44 3.56 -34.41
C PHE A 427 39.82 3.48 -32.91
N ASP A 428 40.09 2.25 -32.48
CA ASP A 428 41.25 1.72 -31.75
C ASP A 428 41.94 2.51 -30.61
N GLY A 429 42.45 1.75 -29.64
CA GLY A 429 42.84 2.21 -28.30
C GLY A 429 44.17 2.95 -28.17
N VAL A 430 44.42 3.42 -26.95
CA VAL A 430 45.66 3.30 -26.14
C VAL A 430 45.53 4.19 -24.89
N ASP A 431 46.00 3.65 -23.76
CA ASP A 431 46.13 4.23 -22.42
C ASP A 431 46.97 5.52 -22.35
N GLU A 432 46.61 6.43 -21.42
CA GLU A 432 47.48 7.07 -20.39
C GLU A 432 46.76 8.29 -19.73
N PRO A 433 47.14 8.70 -18.50
CA PRO A 433 46.31 9.43 -17.54
C PRO A 433 46.54 10.95 -17.55
N PHE A 434 45.46 11.71 -17.29
CA PHE A 434 45.54 13.16 -17.09
C PHE A 434 45.79 13.53 -15.62
N GLN A 435 47.00 14.05 -15.41
CA GLN A 435 47.46 14.80 -14.26
C GLN A 435 46.95 16.25 -14.35
N PHE A 436 46.50 16.86 -13.25
CA PHE A 436 46.32 18.31 -13.16
C PHE A 436 47.10 18.86 -11.96
N VAL A 437 47.97 19.82 -12.24
CA VAL A 437 48.81 20.59 -11.31
C VAL A 437 48.57 22.09 -11.57
N ALA A 438 48.82 22.87 -10.50
CA ALA A 438 49.02 24.32 -10.38
C ALA A 438 47.76 25.19 -10.20
N GLU A 439 47.53 25.79 -9.02
CA GLU A 439 48.29 26.85 -8.31
C GLU A 439 48.03 28.27 -8.83
N HIS A 440 47.61 29.17 -7.92
CA HIS A 440 48.21 30.49 -7.65
C HIS A 440 47.42 31.17 -6.49
N ARG A 441 47.98 31.32 -5.27
CA ARG A 441 48.73 32.48 -4.70
C ARG A 441 47.87 33.76 -4.56
N ALA A 442 47.42 34.16 -3.36
CA ALA A 442 48.13 34.75 -2.19
C ALA A 442 48.36 36.27 -2.29
N VAL A 443 47.79 37.04 -1.33
CA VAL A 443 48.37 38.25 -0.71
C VAL A 443 47.89 38.34 0.74
N GLU A 444 48.84 38.68 1.62
CA GLU A 444 48.85 38.60 3.07
C GLU A 444 48.43 39.89 3.81
N ALA A 445 48.16 39.70 5.11
CA ALA A 445 48.58 40.51 6.27
C ALA A 445 47.93 41.86 6.60
N SER A 446 47.28 41.96 7.78
CA SER A 446 47.90 42.47 9.02
C SER A 446 46.91 42.66 10.19
N GLN A 447 47.44 42.54 11.43
CA GLN A 447 46.88 42.79 12.79
C GLN A 447 46.32 41.54 13.51
N ALA A 448 47.05 40.85 14.40
CA ALA A 448 47.70 41.20 15.67
C ALA A 448 46.76 41.21 16.90
N GLN A 449 46.79 40.09 17.61
CA GLN A 449 46.90 39.95 19.08
C GLN A 449 45.91 40.72 19.98
N ALA A 450 44.86 40.02 20.40
CA ALA A 450 44.23 40.18 21.70
C ALA A 450 43.83 38.78 22.22
N ASP A 451 44.39 38.39 23.37
CA ASP A 451 43.86 37.30 24.19
C ASP A 451 42.51 37.75 24.75
N ASP A 452 41.42 37.11 24.32
CA ASP A 452 40.20 36.97 25.13
C ASP A 452 39.36 35.80 24.60
N ALA A 453 38.98 34.91 25.53
CA ALA A 453 38.39 33.62 25.26
C ALA A 453 36.85 33.70 25.19
N TYR A 454 36.27 34.05 24.04
CA TYR A 454 34.88 33.71 23.67
C TYR A 454 34.72 33.60 22.14
N PRO A 455 34.01 32.59 21.61
CA PRO A 455 33.71 32.51 20.18
C PRO A 455 32.71 33.59 19.77
N SER A 456 33.04 34.39 18.75
CA SER A 456 32.13 35.36 18.15
C SER A 456 31.17 34.68 17.16
N PRO A 457 29.84 34.93 17.20
CA PRO A 457 28.89 34.41 16.24
C PRO A 457 29.11 35.06 14.87
N THR A 458 29.21 34.25 13.82
CA THR A 458 29.45 34.71 12.45
C THR A 458 28.16 34.64 11.64
N ALA A 459 27.80 35.74 10.96
CA ALA A 459 26.67 35.80 10.04
C ALA A 459 26.83 34.78 8.90
N VAL A 460 25.78 34.01 8.60
CA VAL A 460 25.80 32.99 7.54
C VAL A 460 25.56 33.68 6.19
N GLY A 461 26.63 34.14 5.53
CA GLY A 461 26.57 35.02 4.36
C GLY A 461 26.85 34.42 2.96
N ASP A 462 27.72 33.41 2.81
CA ASP A 462 28.39 33.22 1.50
C ASP A 462 28.09 31.91 0.74
N ARG A 463 26.91 31.30 0.91
CA ARG A 463 26.50 30.15 0.05
C ARG A 463 25.15 30.38 -0.64
N PRO A 464 25.06 30.18 -1.97
CA PRO A 464 23.93 30.60 -2.80
C PRO A 464 22.59 29.89 -2.54
N ALA A 465 22.57 28.84 -1.70
CA ALA A 465 21.35 28.08 -1.41
C ALA A 465 20.48 28.71 -0.32
N ILE A 466 21.07 29.28 0.75
CA ILE A 466 20.30 29.82 1.90
C ILE A 466 20.02 31.32 1.73
N THR A 467 20.92 32.06 1.07
CA THR A 467 20.77 33.51 0.84
C THR A 467 19.53 33.87 0.01
N ARG A 468 18.94 32.90 -0.71
CA ARG A 468 17.72 33.10 -1.51
C ARG A 468 16.44 33.21 -0.68
N PHE A 469 16.43 32.72 0.56
CA PHE A 469 15.26 32.72 1.46
C PHE A 469 15.22 33.90 2.43
N ILE A 470 16.29 34.69 2.47
CA ILE A 470 16.40 35.84 3.34
C ILE A 470 15.79 37.02 2.57
N PRO A 471 14.69 37.64 3.06
CA PRO A 471 14.14 38.81 2.41
C PRO A 471 15.20 39.92 2.28
N PRO A 472 15.18 40.72 1.20
CA PRO A 472 16.14 41.80 1.02
C PRO A 472 16.11 42.76 2.22
N GLY A 473 17.29 43.18 2.69
CA GLY A 473 17.44 44.03 3.89
C GLY A 473 17.41 43.25 5.21
N ARG A 474 17.59 41.93 5.17
CA ARG A 474 17.64 41.08 6.36
C ARG A 474 18.87 40.16 6.34
N ARG A 475 19.24 39.64 7.50
CA ARG A 475 20.23 38.56 7.67
C ARG A 475 19.66 37.42 8.49
N ALA A 476 20.01 36.20 8.10
CA ALA A 476 19.67 35.01 8.88
C ALA A 476 20.61 34.87 10.07
N LEU A 477 20.02 34.74 11.26
CA LEU A 477 20.71 34.46 12.52
C LEU A 477 20.19 33.13 13.08
N ALA A 478 21.12 32.27 13.50
CA ALA A 478 20.78 31.01 14.15
C ALA A 478 20.66 31.24 15.65
N VAL A 479 19.47 30.99 16.21
CA VAL A 479 19.17 31.15 17.64
C VAL A 479 18.92 29.78 18.24
N PRO A 480 19.68 29.36 19.27
CA PRO A 480 19.44 28.09 19.95
C PRO A 480 18.00 28.00 20.47
N TRP A 481 17.31 26.91 20.18
CA TRP A 481 15.90 26.71 20.59
C TRP A 481 15.68 26.90 22.09
N ASN A 482 16.61 26.42 22.90
CA ASN A 482 16.54 26.50 24.37
C ASN A 482 16.66 27.94 24.90
N LEU A 483 17.04 28.92 24.06
CA LEU A 483 17.05 30.33 24.42
C LEU A 483 15.78 31.07 24.01
N LEU A 484 14.87 30.42 23.27
CA LEU A 484 13.63 31.02 22.78
C LEU A 484 12.42 30.46 23.55
N TYR A 485 11.86 31.27 24.43
CA TYR A 485 10.60 30.97 25.10
C TYR A 485 9.43 31.07 24.12
N GLY A 486 8.70 29.96 23.93
CA GLY A 486 7.61 29.82 22.96
C GLY A 486 8.05 29.28 21.59
N ALA A 487 9.29 28.82 21.46
CA ALA A 487 9.82 28.25 20.22
C ALA A 487 8.98 27.08 19.67
N GLU A 488 8.36 26.28 20.54
CA GLU A 488 7.50 25.13 20.21
C GLU A 488 6.24 25.48 19.42
N HIS A 489 5.91 26.76 19.35
CA HIS A 489 4.76 27.26 18.62
C HIS A 489 5.13 27.96 17.31
N LEU A 490 6.43 28.12 17.02
CA LEU A 490 6.91 28.81 15.81
C LEU A 490 6.76 27.95 14.56
N GLN A 491 6.22 28.54 13.50
CA GLN A 491 6.14 28.02 12.15
C GLN A 491 6.97 28.89 11.19
N ILE A 492 7.38 28.34 10.05
CA ILE A 492 8.04 29.13 8.99
C ILE A 492 7.10 30.26 8.56
N GLU A 493 7.65 31.43 8.28
CA GLU A 493 6.96 32.67 7.95
C GLU A 493 6.27 33.39 9.11
N ASP A 494 6.29 32.82 10.33
CA ASP A 494 5.83 33.55 11.50
C ASP A 494 6.65 34.83 11.67
N ARG A 495 5.94 35.94 11.79
CA ARG A 495 6.51 37.25 12.10
C ARG A 495 6.43 37.48 13.59
N LEU A 496 7.57 37.79 14.18
CA LEU A 496 7.71 37.88 15.63
C LEU A 496 8.57 39.08 16.02
N ASP A 497 8.25 39.65 17.17
CA ASP A 497 9.11 40.60 17.86
C ASP A 497 9.88 39.84 18.96
N LEU A 498 11.19 40.03 19.02
CA LEU A 498 12.08 39.38 19.98
C LEU A 498 12.42 40.32 21.13
N LEU A 499 12.14 39.84 22.33
CA LEU A 499 12.49 40.50 23.58
C LEU A 499 13.58 39.68 24.28
N ALA A 500 14.76 40.22 24.49
CA ALA A 500 15.77 39.57 25.32
C ALA A 500 15.61 40.01 26.77
N SER A 501 15.62 39.05 27.68
CA SER A 501 15.68 39.27 29.11
C SER A 501 17.03 38.80 29.63
N TYR A 502 17.69 39.65 30.42
CA TYR A 502 18.98 39.34 31.05
C TYR A 502 18.83 39.35 32.58
N PRO A 503 19.41 38.38 33.30
CA PRO A 503 19.38 38.40 34.76
C PRO A 503 20.11 39.64 35.31
N LEU A 504 19.49 40.35 36.26
CA LEU A 504 20.08 41.52 36.93
C LEU A 504 21.08 41.16 38.03
N GLU A 505 21.15 39.87 38.39
CA GLU A 505 22.08 39.31 39.37
C GLU A 505 23.31 38.75 38.64
N ARG A 506 24.46 39.43 38.79
CA ARG A 506 25.73 38.93 38.25
C ARG A 506 26.47 38.20 39.35
N GLN A 507 26.56 36.88 39.26
CA GLN A 507 27.49 36.08 40.05
C GLN A 507 28.90 36.24 39.48
N ARG A 508 29.80 36.85 40.25
CA ARG A 508 31.21 36.97 39.89
C ARG A 508 32.01 36.04 40.80
N GLY A 509 32.41 34.89 40.26
CA GLY A 509 33.37 34.01 40.92
C GLY A 509 34.75 34.67 40.92
N ARG A 510 35.21 35.14 42.08
CA ARG A 510 36.57 35.65 42.28
C ARG A 510 37.42 34.53 42.87
N ARG A 511 38.29 33.95 42.06
CA ARG A 511 39.30 33.00 42.52
C ARG A 511 40.56 33.76 42.95
N THR A 512 40.85 33.74 44.24
CA THR A 512 42.04 34.35 44.83
C THR A 512 43.02 33.22 45.16
N VAL A 513 44.17 33.21 44.48
CA VAL A 513 45.24 32.25 44.75
C VAL A 513 46.28 32.93 45.63
N GLU A 514 46.26 32.63 46.92
CA GLU A 514 47.25 33.15 47.86
C GLU A 514 48.39 32.12 47.96
N THR A 515 49.62 32.55 47.63
CA THR A 515 50.81 31.70 47.77
C THR A 515 51.45 32.00 49.11
N ARG A 516 51.45 31.02 50.02
CA ARG A 516 52.06 31.16 51.35
C ARG A 516 53.58 31.08 51.25
N ALA A 517 54.26 31.55 52.30
CA ALA A 517 55.73 31.55 52.40
C ALA A 517 56.37 30.15 52.34
N ASP A 518 55.57 29.09 52.50
CA ASP A 518 55.97 27.68 52.35
C ASP A 518 55.83 27.14 50.91
N ALA A 519 55.55 28.02 49.94
CA ALA A 519 55.26 27.70 48.54
C ALA A 519 53.97 26.87 48.31
N SER A 520 53.11 26.71 49.33
CA SER A 520 51.77 26.16 49.12
C SER A 520 50.83 27.22 48.53
N THR A 521 50.01 26.83 47.55
CA THR A 521 48.99 27.71 46.95
C THR A 521 47.62 27.37 47.56
N LEU A 522 47.00 28.35 48.23
CA LEU A 522 45.63 28.24 48.70
C LEU A 522 44.74 28.98 47.69
N SER A 523 43.95 28.24 46.91
CA SER A 523 42.94 28.87 46.05
C SER A 523 41.62 28.97 46.80
N SER A 524 41.24 30.19 47.18
CA SER A 524 39.90 30.50 47.69
C SER A 524 39.04 30.99 46.52
N GLU A 525 37.89 30.36 46.33
CA GLU A 525 36.87 30.73 45.36
C GLU A 525 35.75 31.43 46.13
N HIS A 526 35.52 32.71 45.84
CA HIS A 526 34.48 33.51 46.47
C HIS A 526 33.47 33.92 45.40
N ASP A 527 32.23 33.47 45.52
CA ASP A 527 31.15 33.86 44.61
C ASP A 527 30.47 35.10 45.18
N GLU A 528 30.75 36.25 44.57
CA GLU A 528 30.10 37.51 44.94
C GLU A 528 28.89 37.72 44.02
N THR A 529 27.68 37.75 44.59
CA THR A 529 26.46 38.08 43.84
C THR A 529 26.22 39.58 43.95
N THR A 530 26.51 40.31 42.88
CA THR A 530 26.21 41.75 42.80
C THR A 530 24.89 41.94 42.05
N SER A 531 23.87 42.47 42.73
CA SER A 531 22.62 42.90 42.12
C SER A 531 22.82 44.30 41.53
N ARG A 532 22.50 44.47 40.24
CA ARG A 532 22.53 45.79 39.60
C ARG A 532 21.19 46.48 39.84
N GLU A 533 21.20 47.67 40.43
CA GLU A 533 20.01 48.54 40.50
C GLU A 533 19.59 48.94 39.07
N THR A 534 18.28 48.82 38.81
CA THR A 534 17.63 49.26 37.57
C THR A 534 16.92 50.59 37.80
N ASP A 535 17.02 51.50 36.83
CA ASP A 535 16.28 52.77 36.85
C ASP A 535 14.79 52.60 36.47
N ARG A 536 14.34 51.40 36.09
CA ARG A 536 12.96 51.12 35.68
C ARG A 536 12.07 50.72 36.86
N THR A 537 10.78 51.00 36.74
CA THR A 537 9.82 50.67 37.80
C THR A 537 9.62 49.16 37.92
N ARG A 538 9.16 48.70 39.10
CA ARG A 538 8.96 47.27 39.40
C ARG A 538 7.98 46.57 38.44
N ASP A 539 7.06 47.33 37.84
CA ASP A 539 6.08 46.83 36.89
C ASP A 539 6.66 46.68 35.46
N GLU A 540 7.78 47.34 35.17
CA GLU A 540 8.47 47.31 33.87
C GLU A 540 9.63 46.30 33.82
N SER A 541 10.17 45.92 34.98
CA SER A 541 11.09 44.78 35.11
C SER A 541 10.27 43.54 35.43
N LEU A 542 10.63 42.36 34.91
CA LEU A 542 9.92 41.10 35.20
C LEU A 542 10.11 40.72 36.68
N ALA A 543 9.36 41.38 37.56
CA ALA A 543 9.47 41.32 39.02
C ALA A 543 10.90 41.51 39.57
N GLY A 544 11.70 42.40 38.94
CA GLY A 544 13.07 42.69 39.37
C GLY A 544 14.13 41.61 39.06
N ARG A 545 13.78 40.56 38.29
CA ARG A 545 14.73 39.48 37.94
C ARG A 545 15.46 39.72 36.63
N ALA A 546 14.81 40.37 35.67
CA ALA A 546 15.38 40.68 34.38
C ALA A 546 14.71 41.91 33.74
N GLU A 547 15.48 42.66 32.96
CA GLU A 547 14.94 43.72 32.10
C GLU A 547 14.71 43.17 30.69
N PRO A 548 13.49 43.24 30.15
CA PRO A 548 13.25 42.93 28.75
C PRO A 548 13.69 44.11 27.87
N TRP A 549 14.49 43.81 26.86
CA TRP A 549 14.93 44.73 25.82
C TRP A 549 14.43 44.22 24.46
N PHE A 550 13.90 45.12 23.63
CA PHE A 550 13.62 44.77 22.23
C PHE A 550 14.92 44.59 21.49
N VAL A 551 15.10 43.41 20.89
CA VAL A 551 16.35 43.05 20.23
C VAL A 551 16.18 42.92 18.73
N ALA A 552 15.02 42.44 18.29
CA ALA A 552 14.65 42.44 16.89
C ALA A 552 13.16 42.67 16.75
N SER A 553 12.81 43.47 15.75
CA SER A 553 11.44 43.75 15.36
C SER A 553 11.12 43.08 14.02
N ASP A 554 9.92 42.55 13.90
CA ASP A 554 9.42 41.90 12.67
C ASP A 554 10.32 40.75 12.18
N ALA A 555 11.04 40.04 13.05
CA ALA A 555 11.86 38.90 12.66
C ALA A 555 10.98 37.81 12.03
N ILE A 556 11.48 37.16 10.97
CA ILE A 556 10.75 36.10 10.26
C ILE A 556 11.42 34.77 10.54
N VAL A 557 10.64 33.76 10.94
CA VAL A 557 11.15 32.39 11.02
C VAL A 557 11.36 31.87 9.60
N VAL A 558 12.61 31.61 9.20
CA VAL A 558 12.95 31.16 7.84
C VAL A 558 13.32 29.67 7.76
N GLY A 559 13.38 28.98 8.90
CA GLY A 559 13.57 27.53 8.92
C GLY A 559 13.54 26.91 10.31
N PRO A 560 12.80 25.80 10.52
CA PRO A 560 12.82 24.98 11.71
C PRO A 560 13.93 23.92 11.60
N VAL A 561 14.20 23.21 12.70
CA VAL A 561 15.34 22.28 12.76
C VAL A 561 14.92 20.85 12.45
N GLY A 562 15.39 20.39 11.28
CA GLY A 562 15.68 19.00 10.94
C GLY A 562 16.87 18.86 9.98
N PHE A 563 17.47 19.97 9.54
CA PHE A 563 18.72 19.99 8.78
C PHE A 563 19.91 19.85 9.73
N PRO A 564 20.92 18.99 9.47
CA PRO A 564 22.23 19.23 10.04
C PRO A 564 22.66 20.61 9.56
N ALA A 565 22.90 21.54 10.49
CA ALA A 565 23.39 22.85 10.13
C ALA A 565 24.64 22.67 9.24
N PRO A 566 24.83 23.48 8.18
CA PRO A 566 25.99 23.35 7.31
C PRO A 566 27.25 23.20 8.16
N ALA A 567 28.21 22.36 7.76
CA ALA A 567 29.41 22.09 8.56
C ALA A 567 30.21 23.35 8.99
N ALA A 568 29.91 24.53 8.42
CA ALA A 568 30.38 25.83 8.85
C ALA A 568 29.64 26.38 10.09
N ALA A 569 28.31 26.23 10.19
CA ALA A 569 27.53 26.57 11.38
C ALA A 569 27.85 25.63 12.55
N LEU A 570 28.05 24.32 12.29
CA LEU A 570 28.53 23.37 13.31
C LEU A 570 29.96 23.66 13.77
N ARG A 571 30.83 24.16 12.88
CA ARG A 571 32.18 24.63 13.24
C ARG A 571 32.13 25.94 14.03
N ALA A 572 31.18 26.83 13.75
CA ALA A 572 30.98 28.08 14.45
C ALA A 572 30.39 27.90 15.86
N ILE A 573 29.58 26.85 16.06
CA ILE A 573 29.02 26.45 17.38
C ILE A 573 30.08 25.79 18.29
N GLY A 574 31.29 25.54 17.77
CA GLY A 574 32.43 25.07 18.56
C GLY A 574 32.36 23.58 18.85
N SER A 575 33.11 22.78 18.08
CA SER A 575 33.56 21.47 18.54
C SER A 575 34.64 21.65 19.61
N GLY A 576 34.24 22.06 20.80
CA GLY A 576 35.09 22.06 21.98
C GLY A 576 35.50 20.62 22.30
N ARG A 577 36.80 20.38 22.44
CA ARG A 577 37.34 19.13 23.00
C ARG A 577 36.61 18.83 24.32
N PRO A 578 36.13 17.61 24.57
CA PRO A 578 35.67 17.22 25.89
C PRO A 578 36.89 17.03 26.79
N GLY A 579 37.34 18.11 27.43
CA GLY A 579 38.49 18.13 28.31
C GLY A 579 38.37 19.25 29.33
N GLU A 580 37.99 18.85 30.54
CA GLU A 580 38.21 19.51 31.85
C GLU A 580 37.85 21.01 32.00
N GLY A 581 36.71 21.28 32.67
CA GLY A 581 36.50 22.57 33.34
C GLY A 581 35.04 22.99 33.56
N ARG A 582 34.46 22.61 34.71
CA ARG A 582 33.32 23.23 35.44
C ARG A 582 32.23 24.03 34.68
N GLY A 583 31.00 23.51 34.73
CA GLY A 583 29.86 24.26 35.30
C GLY A 583 28.93 25.06 34.37
N ALA A 584 29.23 25.22 33.08
CA ALA A 584 28.30 25.88 32.15
C ALA A 584 27.44 24.82 31.45
N THR A 585 26.12 24.84 31.67
CA THR A 585 25.14 24.12 30.85
C THR A 585 25.27 24.59 29.41
N ALA A 586 26.03 23.85 28.61
CA ALA A 586 26.20 24.13 27.19
C ALA A 586 24.83 24.23 26.53
N LEU A 587 24.64 25.29 25.75
CA LEU A 587 23.46 25.64 24.96
C LEU A 587 23.18 24.57 23.88
N SER A 588 22.82 23.37 24.33
CA SER A 588 22.66 22.18 23.50
C SER A 588 21.20 22.04 23.10
N GLY A 589 20.76 22.94 22.22
CA GLY A 589 19.47 22.85 21.54
C GLY A 589 19.65 23.05 20.04
N PRO A 590 18.85 22.38 19.19
CA PRO A 590 18.82 22.67 17.75
C PRO A 590 18.51 24.16 17.51
N ALA A 591 19.19 24.84 16.57
CA ALA A 591 19.04 26.29 16.37
C ALA A 591 17.97 26.64 15.32
N ILE A 592 17.07 27.58 15.63
CA ILE A 592 16.08 28.14 14.70
C ILE A 592 16.74 29.24 13.86
N LEU A 593 16.48 29.27 12.56
CA LEU A 593 16.93 30.36 11.70
C LEU A 593 15.89 31.47 11.66
N LEU A 594 16.30 32.67 12.07
CA LEU A 594 15.48 33.88 12.04
C LEU A 594 16.09 34.87 11.05
N ALA A 595 15.31 35.34 10.07
CA ALA A 595 15.68 36.47 9.23
C ALA A 595 15.34 37.77 9.96
N VAL A 596 16.38 38.41 10.49
CA VAL A 596 16.33 39.64 11.27
C VAL A 596 16.65 40.83 10.36
N ASP A 597 15.95 41.95 10.51
CA ASP A 597 16.23 43.20 9.78
C ASP A 597 17.69 43.63 9.99
N ASP A 598 18.37 44.08 8.92
CA ASP A 598 19.79 44.48 8.98
C ASP A 598 20.07 45.49 10.11
N ARG A 599 19.08 46.33 10.46
CA ARG A 599 19.17 47.31 11.57
C ARG A 599 19.24 46.67 12.96
N ASP A 600 18.68 45.48 13.11
CA ASP A 600 18.53 44.78 14.39
C ASP A 600 19.60 43.67 14.58
N VAL A 601 20.39 43.37 13.54
CA VAL A 601 21.39 42.30 13.56
C VAL A 601 22.47 42.50 14.63
N GLU A 602 22.99 43.72 14.79
CA GLU A 602 24.02 44.00 15.80
C GLU A 602 23.48 43.84 17.23
N THR A 603 22.26 44.30 17.47
CA THR A 603 21.56 44.15 18.75
C THR A 603 21.33 42.67 19.05
N MET A 604 20.90 41.89 18.05
CA MET A 604 20.68 40.44 18.18
C MET A 604 21.95 39.65 18.44
N ILE A 605 23.04 39.97 17.73
CA ILE A 605 24.35 39.36 17.97
C ILE A 605 24.86 39.69 19.39
N THR A 606 24.71 40.95 19.82
CA THR A 606 25.11 41.38 21.16
C THR A 606 24.29 40.65 22.24
N ALA A 607 23.00 40.47 22.01
CA ALA A 607 22.12 39.72 22.91
C ALA A 607 22.54 38.26 23.01
N LEU A 608 22.79 37.58 21.88
CA LEU A 608 23.23 36.18 21.83
C LEU A 608 24.58 35.94 22.51
N ASN A 609 25.46 36.94 22.52
CA ASN A 609 26.75 36.90 23.21
C ASN A 609 26.64 37.15 24.72
N THR A 610 25.48 37.58 25.21
CA THR A 610 25.29 37.83 26.63
C THR A 610 24.96 36.51 27.33
N PRO A 611 25.74 36.11 28.36
CA PRO A 611 25.46 34.88 29.09
C PRO A 611 24.07 34.94 29.73
N ASP A 612 23.40 33.79 29.76
CA ASP A 612 22.07 33.60 30.36
C ASP A 612 20.94 34.47 29.75
N VAL A 613 21.11 34.95 28.52
CA VAL A 613 20.04 35.63 27.78
C VAL A 613 18.88 34.66 27.54
N LEU A 614 17.65 35.10 27.79
CA LEU A 614 16.44 34.41 27.38
C LEU A 614 15.62 35.30 26.45
N PHE A 615 15.35 34.82 25.24
CA PHE A 615 14.49 35.49 24.27
C PHE A 615 13.04 35.08 24.49
N SER A 616 12.16 36.04 24.68
CA SER A 616 10.71 35.85 24.64
C SER A 616 10.18 36.23 23.26
N VAL A 617 9.41 35.34 22.65
CA VAL A 617 8.77 35.56 21.36
C VAL A 617 7.43 36.28 21.58
N ALA A 618 7.27 37.46 21.02
CA ALA A 618 5.98 38.10 20.87
C ALA A 618 5.45 37.88 19.44
N PHE A 619 4.46 37.00 19.30
CA PHE A 619 3.79 36.78 18.01
C PHE A 619 3.11 38.07 17.58
N ARG A 620 3.49 38.58 16.42
CA ARG A 620 2.72 39.62 15.77
C ARG A 620 1.54 38.92 15.13
N SER A 621 0.32 39.16 15.62
CA SER A 621 -0.86 38.69 14.89
C SER A 621 -0.75 39.30 13.50
N GLN A 622 -0.49 38.50 12.48
CA GLN A 622 -0.84 38.91 11.14
C GLN A 622 -2.32 39.27 11.28
N GLY A 623 -2.66 40.55 11.07
CA GLY A 623 -4.08 40.89 11.02
C GLY A 623 -4.75 39.91 10.06
N LEU A 624 -6.08 39.79 10.12
CA LEU A 624 -6.81 39.54 8.88
C LEU A 624 -6.51 40.74 7.95
N GLU A 625 -5.30 40.83 7.42
CA GLU A 625 -4.97 41.70 6.32
C GLU A 625 -5.81 41.20 5.16
N ASP A 626 -6.46 42.16 4.50
CA ASP A 626 -7.35 41.94 3.38
C ASP A 626 -6.68 40.99 2.39
N ALA A 627 -7.42 39.96 1.97
CA ALA A 627 -6.93 39.05 0.96
C ALA A 627 -6.54 39.89 -0.28
N PRO A 628 -5.40 39.61 -0.94
CA PRO A 628 -5.00 40.33 -2.15
C PRO A 628 -6.14 40.35 -3.17
N ASP A 629 -6.26 41.42 -3.95
CA ASP A 629 -7.29 41.56 -4.98
C ASP A 629 -7.36 40.29 -5.86
N GLY A 630 -8.57 39.73 -6.01
CA GLY A 630 -8.80 38.49 -6.74
C GLY A 630 -8.66 37.20 -5.92
N TYR A 631 -8.23 37.28 -4.66
CA TYR A 631 -8.19 36.15 -3.74
C TYR A 631 -9.17 36.33 -2.57
N ARG A 632 -9.63 35.22 -2.01
CA ARG A 632 -10.41 35.18 -0.77
C ARG A 632 -9.86 34.12 0.19
N ARG A 633 -10.01 34.36 1.49
CA ARG A 633 -9.63 33.39 2.54
C ARG A 633 -10.82 32.51 2.87
N ILE A 634 -10.67 31.20 2.67
CA ILE A 634 -11.68 30.19 3.05
C ILE A 634 -11.28 29.50 4.35
N ALA A 635 -12.28 29.08 5.12
CA ALA A 635 -12.11 28.30 6.33
C ALA A 635 -11.76 26.84 5.98
N VAL A 636 -10.75 26.27 6.64
CA VAL A 636 -10.36 24.86 6.49
C VAL A 636 -10.31 24.14 7.84
N ALA A 637 -10.52 22.83 7.85
CA ALA A 637 -10.43 22.03 9.06
C ALA A 637 -8.95 21.80 9.45
N PRO A 638 -8.47 22.14 10.65
CA PRO A 638 -7.07 21.94 11.01
C PRO A 638 -6.74 20.50 11.43
N VAL A 639 -7.77 19.75 11.82
CA VAL A 639 -7.75 18.34 12.20
C VAL A 639 -8.98 17.66 11.60
N GLU A 640 -9.04 16.35 11.69
CA GLU A 640 -10.25 15.62 11.31
C GLU A 640 -11.38 15.93 12.31
N LEU A 641 -12.51 16.41 11.78
CA LEU A 641 -13.71 16.70 12.53
C LEU A 641 -14.78 15.66 12.15
N PRO A 642 -15.11 14.71 13.03
CA PRO A 642 -16.09 13.67 12.74
C PRO A 642 -17.49 14.24 12.46
N ALA A 643 -18.24 13.51 11.63
CA ALA A 643 -19.65 13.77 11.40
C ALA A 643 -20.44 13.80 12.72
N TRP A 644 -21.51 14.57 12.72
CA TRP A 644 -22.45 14.73 13.83
C TRP A 644 -21.85 15.30 15.13
N GLN A 645 -20.62 15.82 15.08
CA GLN A 645 -20.05 16.57 16.18
C GLN A 645 -20.54 18.03 16.16
N LEU A 646 -20.72 18.60 17.36
CA LEU A 646 -20.95 20.04 17.51
C LEU A 646 -19.73 20.81 17.02
N PHE A 647 -19.92 21.66 16.02
CA PHE A 647 -18.92 22.57 15.52
C PHE A 647 -18.82 23.77 16.46
N SER A 648 -17.67 23.92 17.11
CA SER A 648 -17.43 25.00 18.08
C SER A 648 -16.06 25.62 17.83
N ASP A 649 -15.86 26.83 18.35
CA ASP A 649 -14.59 27.55 18.25
C ASP A 649 -13.43 26.73 18.86
N LEU A 650 -13.68 26.03 19.96
CA LEU A 650 -12.72 25.14 20.61
C LEU A 650 -12.35 23.93 19.74
N ASN A 651 -13.34 23.25 19.17
CA ASN A 651 -13.09 22.07 18.35
C ASN A 651 -12.40 22.44 17.04
N TRP A 652 -12.70 23.62 16.51
CA TRP A 652 -12.12 24.09 15.27
C TRP A 652 -10.74 24.71 15.47
N LYS A 653 -10.53 25.68 16.36
CA LYS A 653 -9.19 26.27 16.58
C LYS A 653 -8.23 25.34 17.32
N GLY A 654 -8.74 24.43 18.14
CA GLY A 654 -7.93 23.70 19.11
C GLY A 654 -7.21 24.66 20.06
N LEU A 655 -5.90 24.49 20.23
CA LEU A 655 -5.05 25.39 21.02
C LEU A 655 -4.48 26.56 20.20
N ARG A 656 -4.87 26.72 18.93
CA ARG A 656 -4.34 27.78 18.06
C ARG A 656 -5.05 29.10 18.35
N ARG A 657 -4.28 30.20 18.37
CA ARG A 657 -4.85 31.55 18.48
C ARG A 657 -5.55 31.96 17.18
N ASP A 658 -5.01 31.54 16.05
CA ASP A 658 -5.53 31.91 14.74
C ASP A 658 -6.35 30.80 14.09
N ILE A 659 -7.33 31.27 13.34
CA ILE A 659 -8.20 30.43 12.53
C ILE A 659 -7.37 29.87 11.35
N PRO A 660 -7.35 28.55 11.14
CA PRO A 660 -6.75 27.97 9.94
C PRO A 660 -7.54 28.41 8.71
N THR A 661 -6.89 29.19 7.85
CA THR A 661 -7.47 29.68 6.58
C THR A 661 -6.59 29.27 5.41
N ARG A 662 -7.20 29.22 4.23
CA ARG A 662 -6.49 29.04 2.96
C ARG A 662 -6.85 30.18 2.02
N LEU A 663 -5.86 30.78 1.39
CA LEU A 663 -6.06 31.71 0.27
C LEU A 663 -6.41 30.91 -0.99
N VAL A 664 -7.55 31.23 -1.60
CA VAL A 664 -8.00 30.67 -2.88
C VAL A 664 -8.36 31.81 -3.82
N ARG A 665 -8.24 31.59 -5.13
CA ARG A 665 -8.68 32.58 -6.10
C ARG A 665 -10.21 32.68 -6.09
N THR A 666 -10.73 33.89 -6.32
CA THR A 666 -12.17 34.16 -6.28
C THR A 666 -12.88 33.63 -7.53
N ASP A 667 -12.15 33.36 -8.60
CA ASP A 667 -12.64 32.84 -9.88
C ASP A 667 -12.52 31.31 -10.03
N ASP A 668 -12.09 30.59 -8.99
CA ASP A 668 -11.97 29.13 -9.01
C ASP A 668 -13.30 28.44 -8.63
N PRO A 669 -13.99 27.78 -9.58
CA PRO A 669 -15.32 27.22 -9.36
C PRO A 669 -15.33 26.07 -8.34
N ALA A 670 -14.17 25.45 -8.07
CA ALA A 670 -14.08 24.39 -7.07
C ALA A 670 -14.35 24.91 -5.65
N PHE A 671 -14.22 26.22 -5.43
CA PHE A 671 -14.39 26.85 -4.13
C PHE A 671 -15.61 27.76 -4.08
N ASP A 672 -16.48 27.82 -5.08
CA ASP A 672 -17.61 28.77 -5.13
C ASP A 672 -18.46 28.73 -3.85
N ASP A 673 -18.74 27.53 -3.35
CA ASP A 673 -19.54 27.26 -2.14
C ASP A 673 -18.71 27.23 -0.84
N ALA A 674 -17.40 27.45 -0.92
CA ALA A 674 -16.53 27.43 0.26
C ALA A 674 -16.80 28.64 1.17
N LEU A 675 -17.00 28.36 2.45
CA LEU A 675 -17.25 29.37 3.48
C LEU A 675 -15.96 30.17 3.75
N GLY A 676 -16.09 31.48 3.70
CA GLY A 676 -15.05 32.42 4.11
C GLY A 676 -14.75 32.32 5.61
N ALA A 677 -13.53 32.70 5.98
CA ALA A 677 -13.09 32.75 7.38
C ALA A 677 -13.93 33.70 8.25
N ASP A 678 -14.55 34.70 7.64
CA ASP A 678 -15.47 35.67 8.24
C ASP A 678 -16.88 35.08 8.47
N ARG A 679 -17.33 34.15 7.62
CA ARG A 679 -18.69 33.59 7.65
C ARG A 679 -18.83 32.34 8.51
N ILE A 680 -17.76 31.57 8.62
CA ILE A 680 -17.75 30.29 9.36
C ILE A 680 -18.20 30.41 10.83
N GLY A 681 -17.98 31.57 11.46
CA GLY A 681 -18.44 31.83 12.83
C GLY A 681 -19.97 31.75 13.00
N GLN A 682 -20.73 31.95 11.92
CA GLN A 682 -22.20 31.81 11.92
C GLN A 682 -22.65 30.36 12.06
N TYR A 683 -21.75 29.40 11.84
CA TYR A 683 -22.02 27.96 11.96
C TYR A 683 -21.56 27.39 13.30
N PHE A 684 -20.97 28.20 14.19
CA PHE A 684 -20.68 27.77 15.56
C PHE A 684 -21.97 27.40 16.31
N GLY A 685 -21.94 26.25 16.98
CA GLY A 685 -23.10 25.65 17.62
C GLY A 685 -23.95 24.76 16.69
N ARG A 686 -23.63 24.68 15.40
CA ARG A 686 -24.27 23.72 14.47
C ARG A 686 -23.55 22.39 14.49
N VAL A 687 -24.24 21.34 14.03
CA VAL A 687 -23.70 19.98 14.00
C VAL A 687 -23.21 19.66 12.59
N LEU A 688 -22.04 19.03 12.46
CA LEU A 688 -21.52 18.62 11.15
C LEU A 688 -22.38 17.50 10.55
N ASN A 689 -22.70 17.59 9.27
CA ASN A 689 -23.44 16.59 8.52
C ASN A 689 -22.54 15.44 8.04
N ARG A 690 -21.25 15.72 7.78
CA ARG A 690 -20.24 14.75 7.35
C ARG A 690 -18.88 15.03 7.97
N THR A 691 -18.04 13.99 8.03
CA THR A 691 -16.68 14.10 8.53
C THR A 691 -15.86 15.01 7.62
N LYS A 692 -15.16 15.96 8.21
CA LYS A 692 -14.22 16.86 7.52
C LYS A 692 -12.80 16.43 7.82
N ARG A 693 -12.04 16.09 6.79
CA ARG A 693 -10.63 15.73 6.95
C ARG A 693 -9.79 16.99 7.15
N ARG A 694 -8.58 16.79 7.66
CA ARG A 694 -7.61 17.87 7.79
C ARG A 694 -7.39 18.53 6.41
N PHE A 695 -7.50 19.86 6.40
CA PHE A 695 -7.43 20.78 5.25
C PHE A 695 -8.64 20.78 4.29
N ASP A 696 -9.70 20.02 4.58
CA ASP A 696 -10.96 20.18 3.86
C ASP A 696 -11.56 21.56 4.16
N PHE A 697 -12.15 22.18 3.15
CA PHE A 697 -12.90 23.42 3.32
C PHE A 697 -14.35 23.15 3.75
N PHE A 698 -14.98 24.13 4.38
CA PHE A 698 -16.37 24.06 4.78
C PHE A 698 -17.29 24.69 3.74
N THR A 699 -18.48 24.15 3.59
CA THR A 699 -19.61 24.62 2.78
C THR A 699 -20.84 24.69 3.67
N ALA A 700 -21.89 25.38 3.24
CA ALA A 700 -23.14 25.46 4.01
C ALA A 700 -23.78 24.07 4.24
N ASP A 701 -23.67 23.16 3.26
CA ASP A 701 -24.26 21.81 3.29
C ASP A 701 -23.54 20.85 4.25
N ASP A 702 -22.38 21.25 4.75
CA ASP A 702 -21.64 20.48 5.75
C ASP A 702 -22.24 20.59 7.15
N PHE A 703 -23.23 21.46 7.35
CA PHE A 703 -23.84 21.70 8.64
C PHE A 703 -25.32 21.33 8.60
N LEU A 704 -25.76 20.61 9.63
CA LEU A 704 -27.17 20.36 9.86
C LEU A 704 -27.92 21.66 10.24
N PRO A 705 -29.25 21.69 10.06
CA PRO A 705 -30.07 22.82 10.48
C PRO A 705 -29.87 23.18 11.95
N GLU A 706 -30.08 24.46 12.26
CA GLU A 706 -29.95 24.98 13.61
C GLU A 706 -30.91 24.25 14.58
N GLY A 707 -30.42 23.89 15.76
CA GLY A 707 -31.17 23.09 16.74
C GLY A 707 -30.98 21.58 16.64
N ALA A 708 -30.26 21.07 15.63
CA ALA A 708 -29.81 19.69 15.60
C ALA A 708 -28.95 19.36 16.83
N GLN A 709 -29.28 18.29 17.55
CA GLN A 709 -28.50 17.83 18.70
C GLN A 709 -27.29 17.02 18.20
N PRO A 710 -26.08 17.19 18.78
CA PRO A 710 -24.91 16.43 18.37
C PRO A 710 -25.06 14.93 18.69
N GLY A 711 -24.34 14.11 17.94
CA GLY A 711 -24.31 12.65 18.06
C GLY A 711 -25.02 11.94 16.91
N VAL A 712 -24.96 10.61 16.93
CA VAL A 712 -25.44 9.75 15.83
C VAL A 712 -26.91 10.02 15.46
N ALA A 713 -27.72 10.46 16.42
CA ALA A 713 -29.12 10.82 16.20
C ALA A 713 -29.32 11.97 15.20
N ALA A 714 -28.33 12.86 15.07
CA ALA A 714 -28.39 13.98 14.13
C ALA A 714 -28.38 13.53 12.67
N GLY A 715 -27.79 12.37 12.39
CA GLY A 715 -27.69 11.79 11.05
C GLY A 715 -28.89 10.95 10.63
N ILE A 716 -29.82 10.63 11.53
CA ILE A 716 -30.96 9.75 11.28
C ILE A 716 -32.05 10.52 10.52
N ALA A 717 -32.53 10.01 9.39
CA ALA A 717 -33.62 10.62 8.64
C ALA A 717 -34.93 10.60 9.45
N PRO A 718 -35.83 11.59 9.24
CA PRO A 718 -37.14 11.59 9.87
C PRO A 718 -37.89 10.27 9.60
N GLY A 719 -38.34 9.60 10.68
CA GLY A 719 -39.03 8.31 10.58
C GLY A 719 -38.12 7.07 10.61
N ALA A 720 -36.79 7.25 10.63
CA ALA A 720 -35.84 6.18 10.88
C ALA A 720 -35.40 6.13 12.36
N MET A 721 -34.82 5.00 12.75
CA MET A 721 -34.20 4.78 14.06
C MET A 721 -32.80 4.22 13.87
N ALA A 722 -31.88 4.57 14.76
CA ALA A 722 -30.56 3.97 14.82
C ALA A 722 -30.63 2.67 15.61
N VAL A 723 -30.31 1.57 14.95
CA VAL A 723 -30.19 0.23 15.55
C VAL A 723 -28.72 -0.14 15.60
N ASN A 724 -28.22 -0.40 16.80
CA ASN A 724 -26.86 -0.87 16.98
C ASN A 724 -26.83 -2.40 16.92
N VAL A 725 -26.00 -2.94 16.03
CA VAL A 725 -25.80 -4.39 15.86
C VAL A 725 -24.31 -4.71 15.94
N MET A 726 -23.96 -5.89 16.44
CA MET A 726 -22.57 -6.34 16.35
C MET A 726 -22.26 -6.74 14.91
N GLY A 727 -21.08 -6.41 14.39
CA GLY A 727 -20.69 -6.67 13.00
C GLY A 727 -20.70 -8.16 12.63
N ASN A 728 -20.56 -9.05 13.61
CA ASN A 728 -20.65 -10.50 13.45
C ASN A 728 -22.10 -11.04 13.54
N GLN A 729 -23.06 -10.25 14.01
CA GLN A 729 -24.47 -10.62 14.04
C GLN A 729 -25.11 -10.52 12.65
N ILE A 730 -24.50 -9.87 11.66
CA ILE A 730 -25.07 -9.84 10.31
C ILE A 730 -23.97 -10.27 9.35
N ALA A 731 -24.14 -11.42 8.72
CA ALA A 731 -23.19 -11.94 7.76
C ALA A 731 -22.97 -10.91 6.64
N ARG A 732 -21.70 -10.67 6.32
CA ARG A 732 -21.23 -9.70 5.31
C ARG A 732 -21.42 -8.23 5.67
N LEU A 733 -21.96 -7.88 6.84
CA LEU A 733 -22.16 -6.47 7.20
C LEU A 733 -20.84 -5.69 7.30
N GLY A 734 -19.76 -6.34 7.75
CA GLY A 734 -18.43 -5.73 7.82
C GLY A 734 -17.77 -5.43 6.47
N TRP A 735 -18.38 -5.77 5.33
CA TRP A 735 -17.87 -5.44 4.00
C TRP A 735 -18.34 -4.08 3.49
N PHE A 736 -19.25 -3.43 4.21
CA PHE A 736 -19.87 -2.18 3.79
C PHE A 736 -19.28 -0.99 4.56
N GLN A 737 -19.26 0.18 3.92
CA GLN A 737 -18.71 1.42 4.46
C GLN A 737 -19.82 2.33 5.01
N GLU A 738 -19.42 3.39 5.71
CA GLU A 738 -20.35 4.44 6.12
C GLU A 738 -21.09 5.03 4.91
N ASN A 739 -22.38 5.29 5.09
CA ASN A 739 -23.36 5.71 4.09
C ASN A 739 -23.73 4.68 3.01
N ASP A 740 -23.19 3.46 3.03
CA ASP A 740 -23.71 2.41 2.15
C ASP A 740 -25.14 2.01 2.55
N ARG A 741 -25.96 1.69 1.55
CA ARG A 741 -27.32 1.19 1.72
C ARG A 741 -27.34 -0.33 1.51
N VAL A 742 -27.97 -1.03 2.44
CA VAL A 742 -28.05 -2.50 2.45
C VAL A 742 -29.49 -2.96 2.67
N ALA A 743 -29.84 -4.09 2.07
CA ALA A 743 -31.02 -4.86 2.44
C ALA A 743 -30.59 -5.98 3.40
N LEU A 744 -31.38 -6.24 4.44
CA LEU A 744 -31.11 -7.31 5.40
C LEU A 744 -32.05 -8.47 5.13
N MET A 745 -31.48 -9.65 4.88
CA MET A 745 -32.21 -10.87 4.53
C MET A 745 -31.97 -11.96 5.57
N LEU A 746 -33.04 -12.54 6.11
CA LEU A 746 -32.98 -13.70 6.97
C LEU A 746 -32.96 -14.97 6.12
N ALA A 747 -31.82 -15.64 6.06
CA ALA A 747 -31.63 -16.91 5.39
C ALA A 747 -31.72 -18.06 6.41
N GLY A 748 -32.47 -19.11 6.10
CA GLY A 748 -32.53 -20.31 6.92
C GLY A 748 -33.61 -21.28 6.49
N ASP A 749 -33.78 -22.33 7.30
CA ASP A 749 -34.85 -23.29 7.11
C ASP A 749 -36.13 -22.72 7.74
N PHE A 750 -37.15 -22.51 6.91
CA PHE A 750 -38.45 -22.05 7.36
C PHE A 750 -39.34 -23.27 7.52
N GLU A 751 -39.71 -23.58 8.78
CA GLU A 751 -40.72 -24.59 9.04
C GLU A 751 -42.01 -24.22 8.30
N SER A 752 -42.49 -25.16 7.49
CA SER A 752 -43.81 -25.06 6.88
C SER A 752 -44.85 -24.87 7.98
N PRO A 753 -45.89 -24.04 7.79
CA PRO A 753 -46.97 -23.89 8.78
C PRO A 753 -47.44 -25.28 9.26
N ALA A 754 -47.75 -25.45 10.54
CA ALA A 754 -47.99 -26.75 11.18
C ALA A 754 -49.07 -27.65 10.52
N ASN A 755 -49.82 -27.15 9.53
CA ASN A 755 -50.84 -27.86 8.77
C ASN A 755 -50.64 -27.81 7.25
N ALA A 756 -49.44 -27.42 6.77
CA ALA A 756 -49.16 -27.25 5.36
C ALA A 756 -48.52 -28.50 4.74
N VAL A 757 -49.19 -29.09 3.76
CA VAL A 757 -48.72 -30.25 2.99
C VAL A 757 -48.07 -29.73 1.71
N LEU A 758 -46.74 -29.83 1.62
CA LEU A 758 -45.94 -29.43 0.46
C LEU A 758 -45.94 -30.57 -0.56
N HIS A 759 -46.37 -30.31 -1.80
CA HIS A 759 -46.54 -31.35 -2.84
C HIS A 759 -45.34 -31.49 -3.79
N ASN A 760 -44.11 -31.18 -3.36
CA ASN A 760 -42.88 -31.34 -4.17
C ASN A 760 -41.61 -31.55 -3.30
N THR A 761 -40.48 -31.92 -3.92
CA THR A 761 -39.17 -32.22 -3.26
C THR A 761 -38.49 -31.05 -2.53
N MET A 762 -39.15 -29.90 -2.38
CA MET A 762 -38.71 -28.78 -1.53
C MET A 762 -38.94 -29.05 -0.03
N ALA A 763 -38.65 -30.25 0.46
CA ALA A 763 -38.89 -30.58 1.86
C ALA A 763 -37.99 -29.78 2.84
N VAL A 764 -36.89 -29.19 2.36
CA VAL A 764 -36.04 -28.24 3.11
C VAL A 764 -35.45 -27.23 2.11
N GLY A 765 -36.29 -26.32 1.59
CA GLY A 765 -35.81 -25.24 0.75
C GLY A 765 -35.25 -24.12 1.62
N HIS A 766 -33.93 -23.88 1.56
CA HIS A 766 -33.33 -22.67 2.11
C HIS A 766 -34.05 -21.47 1.48
N SER A 767 -34.84 -20.76 2.28
CA SER A 767 -35.53 -19.56 1.82
C SER A 767 -34.86 -18.35 2.45
N ALA A 768 -34.93 -17.22 1.76
CA ALA A 768 -34.48 -15.94 2.26
C ALA A 768 -35.71 -15.01 2.36
N GLN A 769 -35.91 -14.39 3.51
CA GLN A 769 -36.93 -13.38 3.71
C GLN A 769 -36.26 -12.02 3.92
N VAL A 770 -36.67 -11.01 3.17
CA VAL A 770 -36.20 -9.63 3.38
C VAL A 770 -36.84 -9.09 4.65
N VAL A 771 -36.01 -8.75 5.63
CA VAL A 771 -36.41 -8.22 6.94
C VAL A 771 -36.40 -6.70 6.91
N VAL A 772 -35.35 -6.12 6.32
CA VAL A 772 -35.20 -4.67 6.16
C VAL A 772 -34.90 -4.40 4.69
N GLN A 773 -35.74 -3.59 4.04
CA GLN A 773 -35.56 -3.30 2.62
C GLN A 773 -34.44 -2.31 2.36
N ASP A 774 -34.27 -1.34 3.25
CA ASP A 774 -33.30 -0.27 3.10
C ASP A 774 -32.79 0.15 4.47
N ALA A 775 -31.58 -0.26 4.79
CA ALA A 775 -30.84 0.22 5.94
C ALA A 775 -29.62 1.01 5.44
N ARG A 776 -29.42 2.23 5.97
CA ARG A 776 -28.18 2.98 5.72
C ARG A 776 -27.20 2.73 6.87
N ILE A 777 -25.94 2.44 6.56
CA ILE A 777 -24.91 2.31 7.58
C ILE A 777 -24.51 3.71 8.03
N ILE A 778 -24.89 4.10 9.25
CA ILE A 778 -24.48 5.38 9.82
C ILE A 778 -23.02 5.27 10.26
N ARG A 779 -22.68 4.19 10.96
CA ARG A 779 -21.34 3.94 11.47
C ARG A 779 -20.91 2.52 11.14
N ALA A 780 -19.85 2.39 10.35
CA ALA A 780 -19.27 1.09 10.01
C ALA A 780 -18.44 0.55 11.20
N ALA A 781 -18.21 -0.76 11.22
CA ALA A 781 -17.31 -1.36 12.18
C ALA A 781 -15.90 -0.77 12.00
N SER A 782 -15.25 -0.40 13.10
CA SER A 782 -13.86 0.06 13.11
C SER A 782 -12.99 -0.99 13.80
N ASP A 783 -11.68 -0.93 13.59
CA ASP A 783 -10.72 -1.81 14.28
C ASP A 783 -10.85 -1.77 15.82
N THR A 784 -11.39 -0.66 16.34
CA THR A 784 -11.61 -0.44 17.78
C THR A 784 -13.02 -0.80 18.26
N SER A 785 -14.00 -0.95 17.37
CA SER A 785 -15.39 -1.24 17.74
C SER A 785 -16.06 -2.17 16.73
N GLU A 786 -16.44 -3.37 17.16
CA GLU A 786 -17.24 -4.30 16.35
C GLU A 786 -18.70 -3.84 16.15
N MET A 787 -19.13 -2.77 16.81
CA MET A 787 -20.50 -2.27 16.71
C MET A 787 -20.70 -1.49 15.40
N VAL A 788 -21.73 -1.87 14.65
CA VAL A 788 -22.24 -1.17 13.46
C VAL A 788 -23.55 -0.49 13.83
N THR A 789 -23.70 0.79 13.50
CA THR A 789 -24.97 1.51 13.68
C THR A 789 -25.69 1.63 12.35
N LEU A 790 -26.88 1.03 12.27
CA LEU A 790 -27.75 1.04 11.10
C LEU A 790 -28.88 2.03 11.30
N GLU A 791 -29.12 2.86 10.30
CA GLU A 791 -30.37 3.60 10.16
C GLU A 791 -31.40 2.70 9.51
N VAL A 792 -32.48 2.43 10.22
CA VAL A 792 -33.56 1.55 9.77
C VAL A 792 -34.88 2.30 9.91
N MET A 793 -35.75 2.23 8.90
CA MET A 793 -37.08 2.84 8.99
C MET A 793 -37.84 2.27 10.19
N ALA A 794 -38.56 3.11 10.94
CA ALA A 794 -39.22 2.71 12.19
C ALA A 794 -40.17 1.52 12.01
N GLU A 795 -40.78 1.37 10.83
CA GLU A 795 -41.63 0.22 10.48
C GLU A 795 -40.87 -1.12 10.37
N ASP A 796 -39.58 -1.09 10.05
CA ASP A 796 -38.72 -2.26 9.85
C ASP A 796 -37.97 -2.67 11.14
N VAL A 797 -37.93 -1.80 12.16
CA VAL A 797 -37.16 -2.04 13.40
C VAL A 797 -37.66 -3.27 14.14
N ALA A 798 -38.97 -3.43 14.32
CA ALA A 798 -39.54 -4.58 15.01
C ALA A 798 -39.26 -5.90 14.27
N ALA A 799 -39.22 -5.87 12.93
CA ALA A 799 -38.87 -7.03 12.13
C ALA A 799 -37.38 -7.38 12.27
N LEU A 800 -36.50 -6.37 12.29
CA LEU A 800 -35.07 -6.54 12.52
C LEU A 800 -34.76 -7.11 13.91
N GLU A 801 -35.38 -6.60 14.96
CA GLU A 801 -35.20 -7.10 16.32
C GLU A 801 -35.66 -8.56 16.46
N ALA A 802 -36.80 -8.91 15.85
CA ALA A 802 -37.27 -10.29 15.80
C ALA A 802 -36.26 -11.20 15.05
N ALA A 803 -35.73 -10.75 13.91
CA ALA A 803 -34.74 -11.51 13.14
C ALA A 803 -33.42 -11.73 13.90
N LEU A 804 -32.92 -10.69 14.59
CA LEU A 804 -31.73 -10.79 15.44
C LEU A 804 -31.95 -11.77 16.61
N SER A 805 -33.16 -11.78 17.19
CA SER A 805 -33.50 -12.75 18.24
C SER A 805 -33.46 -14.20 17.75
N TRP A 806 -33.96 -14.46 16.53
CA TRP A 806 -33.95 -15.80 15.93
C TRP A 806 -32.56 -16.28 15.55
N GLN A 807 -31.69 -15.37 15.13
CA GLN A 807 -30.31 -15.71 14.85
C GLN A 807 -29.54 -16.12 16.10
N ASN A 808 -29.77 -15.45 17.23
CA ASN A 808 -29.16 -15.83 18.51
C ASN A 808 -29.62 -17.21 18.99
N ALA A 809 -30.79 -17.70 18.53
CA ALA A 809 -31.25 -19.06 18.77
C ALA A 809 -30.58 -20.12 17.87
N GLY A 810 -29.73 -19.70 16.92
CA GLY A 810 -28.89 -20.58 16.09
C GLY A 810 -29.58 -21.24 14.90
N SER A 811 -30.86 -20.94 14.64
CA SER A 811 -31.64 -21.59 13.57
C SER A 811 -31.58 -20.87 12.21
N ARG A 812 -31.13 -19.61 12.18
CA ARG A 812 -31.18 -18.74 10.98
C ARG A 812 -30.00 -17.78 10.96
N SER A 813 -29.60 -17.35 9.77
CA SER A 813 -28.52 -16.38 9.54
C SER A 813 -29.07 -15.11 8.90
N LEU A 814 -28.79 -13.94 9.49
CA LEU A 814 -29.10 -12.66 8.88
C LEU A 814 -27.93 -12.25 7.97
N VAL A 815 -28.22 -11.87 6.73
CA VAL A 815 -27.22 -11.53 5.69
C VAL A 815 -27.50 -10.13 5.16
N ALA A 816 -26.46 -9.29 5.09
CA ALA A 816 -26.53 -7.99 4.44
C ALA A 816 -26.22 -8.11 2.95
N VAL A 817 -27.05 -7.48 2.10
CA VAL A 817 -26.90 -7.45 0.65
C VAL A 817 -26.85 -6.00 0.18
N ALA A 818 -25.86 -5.67 -0.66
CA ALA A 818 -25.68 -4.33 -1.20
C ALA A 818 -26.94 -3.87 -1.94
N ARG A 819 -27.38 -2.63 -1.70
CA ARG A 819 -28.29 -1.95 -2.63
C ARG A 819 -27.48 -1.04 -3.55
N PRO A 820 -27.74 -1.07 -4.86
CA PRO A 820 -27.11 -0.11 -5.77
C PRO A 820 -27.43 1.30 -5.26
N ARG A 821 -26.40 2.17 -5.20
CA ARG A 821 -26.59 3.60 -4.90
C ARG A 821 -27.49 4.18 -5.98
N GLY A 822 -28.79 4.26 -5.68
CA GLY A 822 -29.69 5.08 -6.48
C GLY A 822 -29.21 6.52 -6.32
N ASP A 823 -28.90 7.20 -7.41
CA ASP A 823 -28.51 8.61 -7.43
C ASP A 823 -29.65 9.46 -6.85
N GLN A 824 -29.67 9.64 -5.52
CA GLN A 824 -30.68 10.44 -4.83
C GLN A 824 -30.64 11.90 -5.26
N ASN A 825 -29.56 12.36 -5.89
CA ASN A 825 -29.44 13.70 -6.46
C ASN A 825 -30.12 13.88 -7.83
N SER A 826 -30.68 12.82 -8.44
CA SER A 826 -31.30 12.88 -9.77
C SER A 826 -32.85 12.81 -9.77
N VAL A 827 -33.49 12.83 -8.60
CA VAL A 827 -34.94 12.54 -8.46
C VAL A 827 -35.87 13.74 -8.76
N SER A 828 -35.38 14.87 -9.27
CA SER A 828 -36.26 16.04 -9.44
C SER A 828 -37.04 16.15 -10.76
N ASN A 829 -36.88 15.31 -11.80
CA ASN A 829 -37.59 15.60 -13.08
C ASN A 829 -37.95 14.43 -14.05
N HIS A 830 -38.02 13.15 -13.62
CA HIS A 830 -38.52 12.06 -14.50
C HIS A 830 -39.71 11.30 -13.89
N PRO A 831 -40.94 11.44 -14.45
CA PRO A 831 -42.16 10.84 -13.90
C PRO A 831 -42.28 9.30 -14.06
N ASN A 832 -41.24 8.60 -14.55
CA ASN A 832 -41.28 7.15 -14.80
C ASN A 832 -40.21 6.32 -14.01
N ALA A 833 -39.48 6.91 -13.07
CA ALA A 833 -38.39 6.22 -12.34
C ALA A 833 -38.84 5.44 -11.07
N SER A 834 -40.14 5.31 -10.82
CA SER A 834 -40.68 4.70 -9.59
C SER A 834 -41.06 3.21 -9.73
N GLN A 835 -40.19 2.40 -10.34
CA GLN A 835 -40.23 0.95 -10.13
C GLN A 835 -39.09 0.54 -9.19
N SER A 836 -39.18 0.97 -7.92
CA SER A 836 -38.45 0.29 -6.86
C SER A 836 -39.00 -1.14 -6.79
N VAL A 837 -38.19 -2.13 -7.15
CA VAL A 837 -38.54 -3.54 -6.95
C VAL A 837 -38.83 -3.72 -5.46
N ASP A 838 -40.10 -3.91 -5.13
CA ASP A 838 -40.54 -4.17 -3.76
C ASP A 838 -40.01 -5.57 -3.36
N LEU A 839 -38.86 -5.58 -2.68
CA LEU A 839 -38.21 -6.82 -2.26
C LEU A 839 -39.03 -7.60 -1.22
N ARG A 840 -40.08 -7.00 -0.61
CA ARG A 840 -41.02 -7.72 0.27
C ARG A 840 -41.94 -8.67 -0.51
N ASP A 841 -42.05 -8.53 -1.83
CA ASP A 841 -42.91 -9.40 -2.66
C ASP A 841 -42.31 -10.79 -2.94
N HIS A 842 -41.03 -11.03 -2.64
CA HIS A 842 -40.39 -12.35 -2.75
C HIS A 842 -40.49 -13.15 -1.45
N THR A 843 -41.71 -13.54 -1.06
CA THR A 843 -41.89 -14.68 -0.17
C THR A 843 -42.12 -15.94 -1.03
N PRO A 844 -41.42 -17.06 -0.78
CA PRO A 844 -41.48 -18.25 -1.64
C PRO A 844 -42.90 -18.83 -1.77
N TYR A 845 -43.82 -18.46 -0.87
CA TYR A 845 -45.19 -18.96 -0.81
C TYR A 845 -46.26 -17.97 -1.25
N ARG A 846 -45.92 -16.76 -1.72
CA ARG A 846 -46.93 -15.79 -2.15
C ARG A 846 -47.54 -16.17 -3.50
N ASP A 847 -46.71 -16.57 -4.45
CA ASP A 847 -47.14 -17.02 -5.77
C ASP A 847 -47.50 -18.50 -5.83
N ALA A 848 -47.20 -19.25 -4.76
CA ALA A 848 -47.59 -20.65 -4.65
C ALA A 848 -49.11 -20.78 -4.60
N ARG A 849 -49.66 -21.69 -5.42
CA ARG A 849 -51.09 -21.99 -5.40
C ARG A 849 -51.42 -22.70 -4.09
N LYS A 850 -52.26 -22.08 -3.27
CA LYS A 850 -52.73 -22.65 -2.01
C LYS A 850 -54.10 -23.28 -2.22
N PHE A 851 -54.21 -24.56 -1.87
CA PHE A 851 -55.48 -25.28 -1.86
C PHE A 851 -55.78 -25.69 -0.43
N GLU A 852 -56.90 -25.22 0.12
CA GLU A 852 -57.30 -25.54 1.48
C GLU A 852 -58.26 -26.73 1.47
N THR A 853 -57.90 -27.80 2.17
CA THR A 853 -58.78 -28.95 2.38
C THR A 853 -59.23 -28.97 3.84
N LEU A 854 -60.54 -28.93 4.05
CA LEU A 854 -61.17 -29.13 5.36
C LEU A 854 -61.65 -30.57 5.46
N ILE A 855 -60.95 -31.39 6.26
CA ILE A 855 -61.36 -32.77 6.55
C ILE A 855 -61.83 -32.81 8.01
N GLY A 856 -63.15 -32.80 8.21
CA GLY A 856 -63.74 -32.71 9.54
C GLY A 856 -63.41 -31.39 10.25
N ARG A 857 -62.75 -31.46 11.41
CA ARG A 857 -62.26 -30.28 12.17
C ARG A 857 -60.82 -29.87 11.81
N GLN A 858 -60.13 -30.64 10.97
CA GLN A 858 -58.74 -30.34 10.59
C GLN A 858 -58.70 -29.54 9.30
N ARG A 859 -58.04 -28.39 9.37
CA ARG A 859 -57.75 -27.50 8.25
C ARG A 859 -56.36 -27.83 7.73
N GLN A 860 -56.24 -28.40 6.53
CA GLN A 860 -54.97 -28.65 5.86
C GLN A 860 -54.79 -27.67 4.69
N VAL A 861 -53.59 -27.10 4.54
CA VAL A 861 -53.28 -26.18 3.44
C VAL A 861 -52.26 -26.87 2.53
N HIS A 862 -52.69 -27.25 1.34
CA HIS A 862 -51.80 -27.80 0.33
C HIS A 862 -51.17 -26.65 -0.44
N ILE A 863 -49.84 -26.62 -0.50
CA ILE A 863 -49.10 -25.57 -1.21
C ILE A 863 -48.43 -26.20 -2.43
N PHE A 864 -48.78 -25.69 -3.62
CA PHE A 864 -48.24 -26.12 -4.90
C PHE A 864 -47.35 -25.03 -5.49
N GLU A 865 -46.25 -25.46 -6.10
CA GLU A 865 -45.30 -24.57 -6.77
C GLU A 865 -46.00 -23.76 -7.88
N PRO A 866 -45.73 -22.45 -8.00
CA PRO A 866 -46.16 -21.72 -9.18
C PRO A 866 -45.54 -22.39 -10.42
N PRO A 867 -46.28 -22.53 -11.54
CA PRO A 867 -45.66 -22.99 -12.78
C PRO A 867 -44.49 -22.06 -13.11
N MET A 868 -43.29 -22.61 -13.30
CA MET A 868 -42.12 -21.82 -13.67
C MET A 868 -42.49 -20.89 -14.82
N ARG A 869 -42.53 -19.59 -14.55
CA ARG A 869 -42.58 -18.60 -15.63
C ARG A 869 -41.23 -18.70 -16.33
N THR A 870 -41.22 -19.26 -17.53
CA THR A 870 -40.15 -19.01 -18.50
C THR A 870 -39.98 -17.50 -18.60
N GLN A 871 -38.87 -16.97 -18.07
CA GLN A 871 -38.54 -15.55 -18.26
C GLN A 871 -38.34 -15.27 -19.76
N PRO A 872 -38.79 -14.12 -20.27
CA PRO A 872 -38.44 -13.64 -21.61
C PRO A 872 -36.99 -13.20 -21.71
#